data_AF-A0AAV0S9X6-F1
#
_entry.id   AF-A0AAV0S9X6-F1
#
_cell.length_a   1.000
_cell.length_b   1.000
_cell.length_c   1.000
_cell.angle_alpha   90.00
_cell.angle_beta   90.00
_cell.angle_gamma   90.00
#
_symmetry.space_group_name_H-M   'P 1'
#
loop_
_entity.id
_entity.type
_entity.pdbx_description
1 polymer ?
#
loop_
_entity_poly.entity_id
_entity_poly.type
_entity_poly.pdbx_seq_one_letter_code
_entity_poly.pdbx_strand_id
1 'polypeptide(L)'
;MFKAAIYAFLTLTTSFTSSFFFFFPNPPKSHYHSLFLSASLSDNASISHNLYMLTRRPHVAGTEANAETADYVLTTLTSHKVNSHIVSYDVALTYPASRSLTLTPAPGHPPIAFDLSQAIYDNDPYADVADQVMPTFHGFGKSGTVSAPVTYANYGRVEDFLTLKEMGVEVNGTIVLAKYGKIYRGDIVDNSYAEGAVGTIIYTDRKDYGGGGKGLFPDGRWMPPTGVQVGSVYSEAGDPTTPGWPSSEGCERIDYEEVEKSGVVPMIPSLPVSGEDGEVIVRSIGGKVANGDWQGSEDGPVYRVGPGPGVLNLSYTATKAIAAIHNVIGVIEGAEEPDRFVLLGNHRDAWTFGAADPNSGTAALLEVAQRLGKLQKEGWKPRRTIIFCNWDAEEYGLIGSTEWVEDNREILKSKAVAYLNVDIAVCDKDYSASATPQLDELLKEAAKQVQDPNNASRSVYDSWTGSGASPPIGRLGGGGSDYAAFVQHIGVAAVDMSFGDGYPLYHSMYDDFIWMEKFGDPMFHRHVAVASIWGYLALQLADKEILPFNYLNYAEELQKSTIELEDEVSNKITVHPLLNSINKLTKAATKVNNEIKVYGPAKHNDYGSKSFPAVDDAIEEAKKLNTAESWKSVQHQVWRVSRAINQVAKVLSGELT
;
A
#
# COMPACT_ATOMS: atom_id res chain seq x y z
N MET A 1 53.35 -50.58 -36.77
CA MET A 1 53.79 -49.59 -35.76
C MET A 1 53.34 -48.14 -36.05
N PHE A 2 52.27 -47.91 -36.83
CA PHE A 2 51.83 -46.54 -37.20
C PHE A 2 50.31 -46.27 -37.04
N LYS A 3 49.55 -47.22 -36.47
CA LYS A 3 48.10 -47.04 -36.19
C LYS A 3 47.75 -46.94 -34.69
N ALA A 4 48.69 -47.25 -33.80
CA ALA A 4 48.48 -47.15 -32.35
C ALA A 4 48.84 -45.78 -31.76
N ALA A 5 49.61 -44.96 -32.47
CA ALA A 5 50.04 -43.64 -31.99
C ALA A 5 49.01 -42.51 -32.22
N ILE A 6 48.07 -42.69 -33.15
CA ILE A 6 47.05 -41.67 -33.50
C ILE A 6 45.87 -41.71 -32.52
N TYR A 7 45.51 -42.89 -32.00
CA TYR A 7 44.43 -43.01 -31.01
C TYR A 7 44.82 -42.49 -29.62
N ALA A 8 46.10 -42.59 -29.23
CA ALA A 8 46.58 -42.07 -27.95
C ALA A 8 46.66 -40.52 -27.91
N PHE A 9 46.80 -39.87 -29.07
CA PHE A 9 46.86 -38.40 -29.17
C PHE A 9 45.46 -37.75 -29.19
N LEU A 10 44.43 -38.45 -29.68
CA LEU A 10 43.04 -37.97 -29.62
C LEU A 10 42.35 -38.18 -28.26
N THR A 11 42.81 -39.13 -27.45
CA THR A 11 42.28 -39.34 -26.08
C THR A 11 42.91 -38.39 -25.04
N LEU A 12 44.10 -37.84 -25.30
CA LEU A 12 44.71 -36.84 -24.41
C LEU A 12 44.22 -35.41 -24.66
N THR A 13 43.74 -35.09 -25.87
CA THR A 13 43.17 -33.77 -26.18
C THR A 13 41.68 -33.66 -25.82
N THR A 14 40.97 -34.78 -25.70
CA THR A 14 39.57 -34.83 -25.23
C THR A 14 39.43 -34.94 -23.71
N SER A 15 40.49 -35.34 -23.00
CA SER A 15 40.53 -35.34 -21.52
C SER A 15 41.01 -34.01 -20.92
N PHE A 16 41.60 -33.11 -21.74
CA PHE A 16 42.02 -31.78 -21.30
C PHE A 16 40.96 -30.69 -21.53
N THR A 17 39.95 -30.93 -22.36
CA THR A 17 38.85 -29.98 -22.61
C THR A 17 37.62 -30.23 -21.73
N SER A 18 37.55 -31.36 -21.04
CA SER A 18 36.45 -31.73 -20.13
C SER A 18 36.72 -31.39 -18.66
N SER A 19 37.94 -30.96 -18.32
CA SER A 19 38.34 -30.56 -16.95
C SER A 19 38.49 -29.04 -16.76
N PHE A 20 38.21 -28.25 -17.80
CA PHE A 20 38.04 -26.79 -17.73
C PHE A 20 36.54 -26.43 -17.78
N PHE A 21 35.72 -27.10 -16.95
CA PHE A 21 34.57 -26.37 -16.41
C PHE A 21 35.17 -25.31 -15.50
N PHE A 22 35.35 -24.12 -16.07
CA PHE A 22 35.71 -22.93 -15.33
C PHE A 22 34.85 -22.88 -14.08
N PHE A 23 35.49 -23.01 -12.91
CA PHE A 23 34.98 -22.40 -11.68
C PHE A 23 35.05 -20.89 -11.90
N PHE A 24 34.16 -20.34 -12.73
CA PHE A 24 33.87 -18.93 -12.63
C PHE A 24 33.17 -18.77 -11.28
N PRO A 25 33.75 -18.00 -10.33
CA PRO A 25 33.04 -17.70 -9.11
C PRO A 25 31.71 -17.04 -9.48
N ASN A 26 30.63 -17.41 -8.78
CA ASN A 26 29.34 -16.76 -8.97
C ASN A 26 29.52 -15.24 -8.86
N PRO A 27 28.91 -14.44 -9.74
CA PRO A 27 28.98 -12.99 -9.67
C PRO A 27 28.60 -12.50 -8.26
N PRO A 28 29.21 -11.41 -7.77
CA PRO A 28 28.82 -10.83 -6.49
C PRO A 28 27.36 -10.33 -6.55
N LYS A 29 26.69 -10.24 -5.40
CA LYS A 29 25.29 -9.78 -5.30
C LYS A 29 25.02 -8.44 -5.99
N SER A 30 25.98 -7.53 -5.91
CA SER A 30 25.93 -6.22 -6.58
C SER A 30 25.77 -6.33 -8.10
N HIS A 31 26.33 -7.35 -8.75
CA HIS A 31 26.14 -7.59 -10.18
C HIS A 31 24.66 -7.84 -10.51
N TYR A 32 24.00 -8.69 -9.73
CA TYR A 32 22.58 -9.00 -9.92
C TYR A 32 21.68 -7.81 -9.61
N HIS A 33 22.05 -6.97 -8.63
CA HIS A 33 21.33 -5.74 -8.32
C HIS A 33 21.39 -4.74 -9.48
N SER A 34 22.55 -4.56 -10.10
CA SER A 34 22.69 -3.73 -11.30
C SER A 34 21.95 -4.33 -12.51
N LEU A 35 21.97 -5.66 -12.67
CA LEU A 35 21.26 -6.34 -13.74
C LEU A 35 19.74 -6.18 -13.61
N PHE A 36 19.20 -6.27 -12.39
CA PHE A 36 17.79 -6.05 -12.08
C PHE A 36 17.27 -4.68 -12.55
N LEU A 37 18.08 -3.64 -12.34
CA LEU A 37 17.77 -2.27 -12.72
C LEU A 37 18.00 -1.97 -14.21
N SER A 38 18.65 -2.88 -14.93
CA SER A 38 18.99 -2.65 -16.32
C SER A 38 17.76 -2.73 -17.24
N ALA A 39 17.77 -1.93 -18.30
CA ALA A 39 16.74 -1.96 -19.33
C ALA A 39 16.60 -3.34 -20.02
N SER A 40 17.59 -4.22 -19.87
CA SER A 40 17.57 -5.58 -20.45
C SER A 40 16.58 -6.52 -19.74
N LEU A 41 16.24 -6.24 -18.49
CA LEU A 41 15.30 -7.06 -17.72
C LEU A 41 13.91 -6.42 -17.58
N SER A 42 13.79 -5.10 -17.76
CA SER A 42 12.53 -4.36 -17.71
C SER A 42 11.71 -4.47 -18.99
N ASP A 43 10.39 -4.57 -18.88
CA ASP A 43 9.50 -4.58 -20.04
C ASP A 43 8.15 -3.86 -19.80
N ASN A 44 8.04 -2.64 -20.33
CA ASN A 44 6.83 -1.84 -20.30
C ASN A 44 5.63 -2.55 -20.96
N ALA A 45 5.86 -3.32 -22.03
CA ALA A 45 4.79 -4.00 -22.75
C ALA A 45 4.22 -5.17 -21.92
N SER A 46 5.08 -5.90 -21.21
CA SER A 46 4.64 -6.94 -20.27
C SER A 46 3.82 -6.37 -19.12
N ILE A 47 4.24 -5.26 -18.51
CA ILE A 47 3.43 -4.57 -17.48
C ILE A 47 2.08 -4.14 -18.02
N SER A 48 2.07 -3.44 -19.16
CA SER A 48 0.84 -2.97 -19.81
C SER A 48 -0.11 -4.13 -20.12
N HIS A 49 0.41 -5.23 -20.65
CA HIS A 49 -0.38 -6.43 -20.90
C HIS A 49 -0.93 -7.06 -19.63
N ASN A 50 -0.13 -7.17 -18.56
CA ASN A 50 -0.60 -7.67 -17.27
C ASN A 50 -1.73 -6.81 -16.72
N LEU A 51 -1.58 -5.48 -16.76
CA LEU A 51 -2.64 -4.58 -16.30
C LEU A 51 -3.91 -4.75 -17.13
N TYR A 52 -3.79 -4.79 -18.46
CA TYR A 52 -4.93 -5.04 -19.34
C TYR A 52 -5.64 -6.34 -19.00
N MET A 53 -4.90 -7.43 -18.76
CA MET A 53 -5.47 -8.75 -18.45
C MET A 53 -6.18 -8.78 -17.10
N LEU A 54 -5.65 -8.09 -16.10
CA LEU A 54 -6.24 -7.99 -14.77
C LEU A 54 -7.54 -7.17 -14.78
N THR A 55 -7.60 -6.12 -15.59
CA THR A 55 -8.68 -5.11 -15.59
C THR A 55 -9.78 -5.39 -16.63
N ARG A 56 -9.81 -6.59 -17.25
CA ARG A 56 -10.76 -6.91 -18.33
C ARG A 56 -12.23 -6.94 -17.90
N ARG A 57 -12.48 -7.19 -16.62
CA ARG A 57 -13.80 -7.40 -16.04
C ARG A 57 -13.81 -6.81 -14.64
N PRO A 58 -14.96 -6.34 -14.12
CA PRO A 58 -15.02 -5.94 -12.73
C PRO A 58 -14.84 -7.16 -11.81
N HIS A 59 -14.01 -7.02 -10.78
CA HIS A 59 -13.57 -8.16 -9.96
C HIS A 59 -13.59 -7.84 -8.46
N VAL A 60 -14.80 -7.61 -7.94
CA VAL A 60 -15.05 -7.40 -6.50
C VAL A 60 -14.66 -8.64 -5.70
N ALA A 61 -14.12 -8.46 -4.49
CA ALA A 61 -13.77 -9.54 -3.57
C ALA A 61 -14.89 -10.58 -3.42
N GLY A 62 -14.51 -11.86 -3.36
CA GLY A 62 -15.43 -13.00 -3.23
C GLY A 62 -16.24 -13.34 -4.49
N THR A 63 -16.00 -12.68 -5.63
CA THR A 63 -16.66 -13.01 -6.92
C THR A 63 -15.86 -13.99 -7.76
N GLU A 64 -16.53 -14.67 -8.69
CA GLU A 64 -15.88 -15.56 -9.67
C GLU A 64 -14.85 -14.80 -10.52
N ALA A 65 -15.15 -13.57 -10.95
CA ALA A 65 -14.21 -12.75 -11.71
C ALA A 65 -12.92 -12.46 -10.91
N ASN A 66 -13.02 -12.25 -9.60
CA ASN A 66 -11.83 -12.06 -8.76
C ASN A 66 -11.05 -13.35 -8.47
N ALA A 67 -11.72 -14.51 -8.52
CA ALA A 67 -11.04 -15.79 -8.52
C ALA A 67 -10.29 -16.05 -9.85
N GLU A 68 -10.88 -15.66 -10.99
CA GLU A 68 -10.21 -15.71 -12.31
C GLU A 68 -8.95 -14.83 -12.35
N THR A 69 -8.98 -13.63 -11.75
CA THR A 69 -7.78 -12.78 -11.64
C THR A 69 -6.73 -13.39 -10.70
N ALA A 70 -7.13 -14.07 -9.62
CA ALA A 70 -6.21 -14.83 -8.76
C ALA A 70 -5.48 -15.94 -9.54
N ASP A 71 -6.22 -16.69 -10.36
CA ASP A 71 -5.67 -17.75 -11.22
C ASP A 71 -4.69 -17.19 -12.26
N TYR A 72 -4.96 -16.00 -12.80
CA TYR A 72 -4.03 -15.31 -13.70
C TYR A 72 -2.72 -14.95 -12.99
N VAL A 73 -2.78 -14.36 -11.79
CA VAL A 73 -1.60 -14.02 -10.99
C VAL A 73 -0.81 -15.29 -10.64
N LEU A 74 -1.48 -16.34 -10.16
CA LEU A 74 -0.87 -17.63 -9.83
C LEU A 74 -0.14 -18.21 -11.04
N THR A 75 -0.79 -18.24 -12.20
CA THR A 75 -0.23 -18.76 -13.45
C THR A 75 0.98 -17.95 -13.89
N THR A 76 0.90 -16.62 -13.80
CA THR A 76 1.98 -15.72 -14.21
C THR A 76 3.21 -15.88 -13.32
N LEU A 77 3.05 -15.88 -12.00
CA LEU A 77 4.15 -16.13 -11.06
C LEU A 77 4.79 -17.51 -11.28
N THR A 78 3.98 -18.55 -11.44
CA THR A 78 4.46 -19.92 -11.70
C THR A 78 5.26 -19.99 -13.00
N SER A 79 4.85 -19.27 -14.05
CA SER A 79 5.56 -19.19 -15.33
C SER A 79 6.98 -18.62 -15.18
N HIS A 80 7.19 -17.77 -14.18
CA HIS A 80 8.47 -17.17 -13.83
C HIS A 80 9.31 -17.99 -12.85
N LYS A 81 8.92 -19.24 -12.59
CA LYS A 81 9.61 -20.17 -11.66
C LYS A 81 9.57 -19.74 -10.20
N VAL A 82 8.60 -18.90 -9.84
CA VAL A 82 8.24 -18.65 -8.44
C VAL A 82 7.34 -19.81 -7.98
N ASN A 83 7.63 -20.39 -6.81
CA ASN A 83 6.78 -21.44 -6.25
C ASN A 83 5.52 -20.81 -5.66
N SER A 84 4.39 -20.94 -6.33
CA SER A 84 3.17 -20.21 -5.98
C SER A 84 1.98 -21.12 -5.68
N HIS A 85 1.12 -20.68 -4.76
CA HIS A 85 -0.11 -21.36 -4.37
C HIS A 85 -1.16 -20.36 -3.89
N ILE A 86 -2.42 -20.79 -3.86
CA ILE A 86 -3.54 -20.02 -3.29
C ILE A 86 -3.70 -20.40 -1.81
N VAL A 87 -3.92 -19.39 -0.98
CA VAL A 87 -4.40 -19.52 0.41
C VAL A 87 -5.78 -18.88 0.46
N SER A 88 -6.79 -19.61 0.95
CA SER A 88 -8.18 -19.14 0.97
C SER A 88 -8.71 -19.00 2.39
N TYR A 89 -9.55 -18.00 2.57
CA TYR A 89 -10.33 -17.77 3.79
C TYR A 89 -11.79 -17.59 3.40
N ASP A 90 -12.71 -18.11 4.21
CA ASP A 90 -14.13 -17.85 4.04
C ASP A 90 -14.46 -16.62 4.88
N VAL A 91 -14.81 -15.48 4.30
CA VAL A 91 -14.92 -14.22 5.06
C VAL A 91 -16.30 -13.57 4.94
N ALA A 92 -16.69 -12.81 5.96
CA ALA A 92 -17.94 -12.06 5.93
C ALA A 92 -17.84 -10.84 5.00
N LEU A 93 -18.57 -10.87 3.89
CA LEU A 93 -18.70 -9.76 2.94
C LEU A 93 -20.17 -9.32 2.81
N THR A 94 -20.37 -8.16 2.18
CA THR A 94 -21.70 -7.63 1.89
C THR A 94 -21.81 -7.16 0.46
N TYR A 95 -22.97 -7.39 -0.16
CA TYR A 95 -23.24 -7.03 -1.55
C TYR A 95 -24.60 -6.32 -1.67
N PRO A 96 -24.80 -5.42 -2.65
CA PRO A 96 -26.07 -4.71 -2.81
C PRO A 96 -27.16 -5.67 -3.30
N ALA A 97 -28.23 -5.86 -2.51
CA ALA A 97 -29.41 -6.62 -2.92
C ALA A 97 -30.44 -5.72 -3.63
N SER A 98 -30.70 -4.56 -3.05
CA SER A 98 -31.56 -3.54 -3.65
C SER A 98 -31.24 -2.15 -3.10
N ARG A 99 -31.53 -1.13 -3.90
CA ARG A 99 -31.33 0.27 -3.53
C ARG A 99 -32.29 1.15 -4.30
N SER A 100 -32.75 2.22 -3.66
CA SER A 100 -33.55 3.26 -4.31
C SER A 100 -33.34 4.58 -3.59
N LEU A 101 -33.25 5.66 -4.37
CA LEU A 101 -33.21 7.02 -3.86
C LEU A 101 -34.24 7.85 -4.62
N THR A 102 -35.06 8.59 -3.89
CA THR A 102 -36.04 9.51 -4.50
C THR A 102 -36.04 10.82 -3.73
N LEU A 103 -35.91 11.94 -4.44
CA LEU A 103 -35.99 13.29 -3.90
C LEU A 103 -37.36 13.89 -4.16
N THR A 104 -38.02 14.40 -3.13
CA THR A 104 -39.11 15.36 -3.27
C THR A 104 -38.53 16.76 -3.03
N PRO A 105 -38.30 17.59 -4.07
CA PRO A 105 -37.49 18.81 -3.93
C PRO A 105 -38.11 19.86 -3.01
N ALA A 106 -39.44 19.95 -3.01
CA ALA A 106 -40.22 20.81 -2.14
C ALA A 106 -41.68 20.30 -2.10
N PRO A 107 -42.48 20.69 -1.10
CA PRO A 107 -43.90 20.35 -1.06
C PRO A 107 -44.62 20.70 -2.37
N GLY A 108 -45.37 19.75 -2.93
CA GLY A 108 -46.14 19.92 -4.16
C GLY A 108 -45.34 19.77 -5.47
N HIS A 109 -44.02 19.56 -5.42
CA HIS A 109 -43.22 19.24 -6.60
C HIS A 109 -43.20 17.72 -6.85
N PRO A 110 -43.14 17.28 -8.12
CA PRO A 110 -43.06 15.86 -8.43
C PRO A 110 -41.75 15.27 -7.87
N PRO A 111 -41.78 14.03 -7.34
CA PRO A 111 -40.57 13.34 -6.93
C PRO A 111 -39.64 13.05 -8.12
N ILE A 112 -38.34 13.13 -7.87
CA ILE A 112 -37.26 12.77 -8.79
C ILE A 112 -36.68 11.45 -8.29
N ALA A 113 -36.84 10.38 -9.07
CA ALA A 113 -36.17 9.12 -8.82
C ALA A 113 -34.78 9.15 -9.46
N PHE A 114 -33.76 8.68 -8.74
CA PHE A 114 -32.40 8.57 -9.26
C PHE A 114 -32.14 7.16 -9.77
N ASP A 115 -31.49 7.06 -10.93
CA ASP A 115 -31.14 5.78 -11.56
C ASP A 115 -30.00 5.06 -10.82
N LEU A 116 -29.14 5.83 -10.14
CA LEU A 116 -27.98 5.35 -9.38
C LEU A 116 -26.98 4.54 -10.23
N SER A 117 -26.92 4.81 -11.53
CA SER A 117 -26.05 4.14 -12.50
C SER A 117 -24.88 5.00 -12.94
N GLN A 118 -23.77 4.36 -13.27
CA GLN A 118 -22.63 4.99 -13.95
C GLN A 118 -22.80 4.78 -15.46
N ALA A 119 -22.69 5.84 -16.26
CA ALA A 119 -22.94 5.77 -17.70
C ALA A 119 -21.71 5.29 -18.49
N ILE A 120 -21.93 4.45 -19.49
CA ILE A 120 -20.94 4.17 -20.54
C ILE A 120 -20.80 5.35 -21.50
N TYR A 121 -19.70 5.42 -22.23
CA TYR A 121 -19.44 6.47 -23.22
C TYR A 121 -19.33 5.92 -24.66
N ASP A 122 -19.30 6.81 -25.64
CA ASP A 122 -19.22 6.45 -27.05
C ASP A 122 -17.93 5.64 -27.34
N ASN A 123 -18.08 4.43 -27.88
CA ASN A 123 -16.99 3.48 -28.16
C ASN A 123 -16.23 3.02 -26.91
N ASP A 124 -16.90 2.99 -25.75
CA ASP A 124 -16.37 2.37 -24.53
C ASP A 124 -16.00 0.89 -24.79
N PRO A 125 -14.71 0.51 -24.65
CA PRO A 125 -14.28 -0.87 -24.87
C PRO A 125 -14.78 -1.84 -23.79
N TYR A 126 -15.35 -1.35 -22.70
CA TYR A 126 -15.95 -2.14 -21.63
C TYR A 126 -17.48 -2.20 -21.70
N ALA A 127 -18.10 -1.67 -22.76
CA ALA A 127 -19.56 -1.61 -22.89
C ALA A 127 -20.25 -2.99 -22.83
N ASP A 128 -19.57 -4.06 -23.24
CA ASP A 128 -20.07 -5.45 -23.22
C ASP A 128 -20.00 -6.13 -21.84
N VAL A 129 -19.24 -5.54 -20.91
CA VAL A 129 -19.09 -6.03 -19.53
C VAL A 129 -19.55 -5.01 -18.49
N ALA A 130 -20.06 -3.85 -18.90
CA ALA A 130 -20.53 -2.79 -18.02
C ALA A 130 -21.70 -3.24 -17.12
N ASP A 131 -22.53 -4.19 -17.57
CA ASP A 131 -23.62 -4.78 -16.81
C ASP A 131 -23.15 -5.74 -15.69
N GLN A 132 -21.87 -6.12 -15.70
CA GLN A 132 -21.25 -6.93 -14.65
C GLN A 132 -20.77 -6.08 -13.46
N VAL A 133 -20.67 -4.76 -13.63
CA VAL A 133 -20.26 -3.86 -12.54
C VAL A 133 -21.35 -3.84 -11.47
N MET A 134 -20.94 -4.05 -10.22
CA MET A 134 -21.90 -4.07 -9.12
C MET A 134 -22.63 -2.72 -9.00
N PRO A 135 -23.94 -2.73 -8.70
CA PRO A 135 -24.67 -1.52 -8.38
C PRO A 135 -23.97 -0.73 -7.25
N THR A 136 -23.71 0.57 -7.40
CA THR A 136 -22.94 1.38 -6.43
C THR A 136 -23.49 1.29 -5.00
N PHE A 137 -22.61 1.09 -4.01
CA PHE A 137 -22.98 0.86 -2.62
C PHE A 137 -21.80 1.16 -1.69
N HIS A 138 -22.07 1.20 -0.39
CA HIS A 138 -21.02 1.15 0.61
C HIS A 138 -20.89 -0.28 1.16
N GLY A 139 -19.68 -0.85 1.11
CA GLY A 139 -19.38 -2.13 1.74
C GLY A 139 -19.63 -2.06 3.25
N PHE A 140 -20.33 -3.05 3.79
CA PHE A 140 -20.82 -3.12 5.18
C PHE A 140 -21.85 -2.05 5.57
N GLY A 141 -22.46 -1.37 4.59
CA GLY A 141 -23.55 -0.42 4.85
C GLY A 141 -24.77 -1.06 5.53
N LYS A 142 -25.40 -0.33 6.46
CA LYS A 142 -26.60 -0.80 7.17
C LYS A 142 -27.80 -0.89 6.22
N SER A 143 -28.51 -2.02 6.24
CA SER A 143 -29.81 -2.12 5.57
C SER A 143 -30.88 -1.30 6.29
N GLY A 144 -31.68 -0.55 5.55
CA GLY A 144 -32.75 0.26 6.10
C GLY A 144 -33.49 1.09 5.06
N THR A 145 -34.68 1.55 5.45
CA THR A 145 -35.48 2.49 4.66
C THR A 145 -35.85 3.68 5.53
N VAL A 146 -35.49 4.88 5.09
CA VAL A 146 -35.72 6.13 5.82
C VAL A 146 -36.21 7.21 4.87
N SER A 147 -37.08 8.09 5.37
CA SER A 147 -37.47 9.28 4.64
C SER A 147 -37.45 10.49 5.55
N ALA A 148 -36.66 11.50 5.17
CA ALA A 148 -36.40 12.67 6.01
C ALA A 148 -35.95 13.88 5.18
N PRO A 149 -36.08 15.10 5.74
CA PRO A 149 -35.47 16.30 5.17
C PRO A 149 -33.95 16.15 5.03
N VAL A 150 -33.35 16.85 4.07
CA VAL A 150 -31.90 16.81 3.82
C VAL A 150 -31.17 17.94 4.54
N THR A 151 -30.03 17.63 5.18
CA THR A 151 -29.08 18.59 5.75
C THR A 151 -27.72 18.42 5.08
N TYR A 152 -27.08 19.51 4.66
CA TYR A 152 -25.73 19.45 4.06
C TYR A 152 -24.64 19.68 5.12
N ALA A 153 -23.71 18.75 5.24
CA ALA A 153 -22.68 18.73 6.28
C ALA A 153 -21.24 18.80 5.72
N ASN A 154 -21.03 19.44 4.56
CA ASN A 154 -19.71 19.60 3.95
C ASN A 154 -19.00 18.25 3.74
N TYR A 155 -17.87 17.98 4.41
CA TYR A 155 -17.15 16.69 4.32
C TYR A 155 -17.52 15.72 5.46
N GLY A 156 -18.54 16.03 6.26
CA GLY A 156 -19.02 15.16 7.35
C GLY A 156 -18.02 15.00 8.51
N ARG A 157 -17.12 15.96 8.70
CA ARG A 157 -16.14 15.94 9.80
C ARG A 157 -16.79 16.39 11.10
N VAL A 158 -16.18 16.03 12.23
CA VAL A 158 -16.65 16.47 13.56
C VAL A 158 -16.77 17.99 13.62
N GLU A 159 -15.80 18.73 13.08
CA GLU A 159 -15.83 20.20 13.01
C GLU A 159 -16.94 20.76 12.09
N ASP A 160 -17.34 20.00 11.07
CA ASP A 160 -18.44 20.41 10.19
C ASP A 160 -19.77 20.35 10.96
N PHE A 161 -20.00 19.28 11.73
CA PHE A 161 -21.19 19.17 12.57
C PHE A 161 -21.21 20.19 13.73
N LEU A 162 -20.05 20.50 14.33
CA LEU A 162 -19.94 21.60 15.30
C LEU A 162 -20.32 22.94 14.68
N THR A 163 -19.86 23.20 13.45
CA THR A 163 -20.21 24.42 12.69
C THR A 163 -21.73 24.48 12.42
N LEU A 164 -22.37 23.36 12.06
CA LEU A 164 -23.83 23.31 11.90
C LEU A 164 -24.57 23.68 13.18
N LYS A 165 -24.11 23.19 14.35
CA LYS A 165 -24.68 23.56 15.66
C LYS A 165 -24.52 25.05 15.94
N GLU A 166 -23.36 25.64 15.66
CA GLU A 166 -23.13 27.09 15.79
C GLU A 166 -24.02 27.90 14.84
N MET A 167 -24.27 27.37 13.64
CA MET A 167 -25.24 27.91 12.70
C MET A 167 -26.70 27.67 13.13
N GLY A 168 -26.97 26.96 14.22
CA GLY A 168 -28.32 26.64 14.69
C GLY A 168 -29.10 25.72 13.76
N VAL A 169 -28.42 24.82 13.07
CA VAL A 169 -28.99 23.81 12.16
C VAL A 169 -29.16 22.50 12.94
N GLU A 170 -30.36 21.93 12.92
CA GLU A 170 -30.67 20.65 13.56
C GLU A 170 -30.46 19.48 12.58
N VAL A 171 -29.57 18.56 12.94
CA VAL A 171 -29.23 17.34 12.15
C VAL A 171 -30.06 16.13 12.59
N ASN A 172 -30.53 16.13 13.84
CA ASN A 172 -31.31 15.03 14.38
C ASN A 172 -32.57 14.75 13.54
N GLY A 173 -32.75 13.50 13.11
CA GLY A 173 -33.88 13.09 12.30
C GLY A 173 -33.78 13.43 10.82
N THR A 174 -32.64 13.90 10.32
CA THR A 174 -32.43 14.26 8.89
C THR A 174 -31.64 13.19 8.15
N ILE A 175 -31.66 13.24 6.81
CA ILE A 175 -30.65 12.57 5.98
C ILE A 175 -29.53 13.57 5.72
N VAL A 176 -28.30 13.18 6.09
CA VAL A 176 -27.11 14.00 5.84
C VAL A 176 -26.65 13.81 4.40
N LEU A 177 -26.38 14.90 3.71
CA LEU A 177 -25.62 14.94 2.47
C LEU A 177 -24.19 15.44 2.77
N ALA A 178 -23.18 14.68 2.37
CA ALA A 178 -21.79 15.03 2.53
C ALA A 178 -20.97 14.74 1.26
N LYS A 179 -19.87 15.46 1.08
CA LYS A 179 -18.90 15.23 0.01
C LYS A 179 -17.92 14.16 0.43
N TYR A 180 -17.45 13.38 -0.54
CA TYR A 180 -16.25 12.58 -0.36
C TYR A 180 -15.01 13.46 -0.14
N GLY A 181 -14.05 12.92 0.63
CA GLY A 181 -12.74 13.52 0.87
C GLY A 181 -12.52 13.97 2.31
N LYS A 182 -11.28 14.38 2.60
CA LYS A 182 -10.77 14.84 3.92
C LYS A 182 -10.70 13.79 5.02
N ILE A 183 -11.72 12.95 5.18
CA ILE A 183 -11.78 11.86 6.15
C ILE A 183 -12.26 10.57 5.50
N TYR A 184 -12.09 9.45 6.20
CA TYR A 184 -12.60 8.16 5.75
C TYR A 184 -14.14 8.18 5.68
N ARG A 185 -14.70 7.49 4.70
CA ARG A 185 -16.14 7.53 4.43
C ARG A 185 -16.99 6.88 5.53
N GLY A 186 -16.46 5.88 6.23
CA GLY A 186 -17.10 5.32 7.43
C GLY A 186 -17.27 6.38 8.52
N ASP A 187 -16.23 7.20 8.75
CA ASP A 187 -16.28 8.30 9.73
C ASP A 187 -17.38 9.32 9.38
N ILE A 188 -17.63 9.60 8.09
CA ILE A 188 -18.73 10.48 7.67
C ILE A 188 -20.07 9.90 8.13
N VAL A 189 -20.28 8.60 7.96
CA VAL A 189 -21.52 7.91 8.37
C VAL A 189 -21.64 7.88 9.89
N ASP A 190 -20.56 7.56 10.59
CA ASP A 190 -20.55 7.47 12.05
C ASP A 190 -20.74 8.84 12.72
N ASN A 191 -20.07 9.88 12.21
CA ASN A 191 -20.29 11.25 12.67
C ASN A 191 -21.73 11.70 12.40
N SER A 192 -22.31 11.34 11.25
CA SER A 192 -23.73 11.64 10.95
C SER A 192 -24.66 10.96 11.97
N TYR A 193 -24.41 9.69 12.26
CA TYR A 193 -25.17 8.93 13.25
C TYR A 193 -25.04 9.51 14.66
N ALA A 194 -23.84 9.89 15.08
CA ALA A 194 -23.58 10.53 16.37
C ALA A 194 -24.35 11.84 16.56
N GLU A 195 -24.69 12.52 15.46
CA GLU A 195 -25.49 13.75 15.44
C GLU A 195 -26.99 13.52 15.27
N GLY A 196 -27.42 12.26 15.28
CA GLY A 196 -28.83 11.85 15.22
C GLY A 196 -29.40 11.78 13.81
N ALA A 197 -28.57 11.81 12.77
CA ALA A 197 -29.04 11.57 11.40
C ALA A 197 -29.64 10.16 11.28
N VAL A 198 -30.61 9.99 10.39
CA VAL A 198 -31.26 8.69 10.12
C VAL A 198 -30.74 8.01 8.86
N GLY A 199 -29.90 8.69 8.08
CA GLY A 199 -29.22 8.14 6.92
C GLY A 199 -28.21 9.12 6.34
N THR A 200 -27.29 8.64 5.51
CA THR A 200 -26.20 9.44 4.95
C THR A 200 -26.05 9.20 3.45
N ILE A 201 -26.01 10.27 2.67
CA ILE A 201 -25.66 10.25 1.24
C ILE A 201 -24.29 10.89 1.09
N ILE A 202 -23.37 10.20 0.43
CA ILE A 202 -22.03 10.71 0.14
C ILE A 202 -21.88 10.87 -1.36
N TYR A 203 -21.40 12.02 -1.84
CA TYR A 203 -21.27 12.27 -3.28
C TYR A 203 -19.90 12.81 -3.68
N THR A 204 -19.49 12.54 -4.92
CA THR A 204 -18.24 13.01 -5.51
C THR A 204 -18.41 14.43 -6.05
N ASP A 205 -18.23 15.44 -5.20
CA ASP A 205 -18.42 16.84 -5.58
C ASP A 205 -17.53 17.26 -6.76
N ARG A 206 -18.14 17.94 -7.73
CA ARG A 206 -17.48 18.39 -8.97
C ARG A 206 -16.29 19.32 -8.71
N LYS A 207 -16.29 20.08 -7.61
CA LYS A 207 -15.16 20.91 -7.21
C LYS A 207 -13.89 20.09 -6.99
N ASP A 208 -14.07 18.93 -6.35
CA ASP A 208 -12.96 18.11 -5.88
C ASP A 208 -12.56 17.08 -6.96
N TYR A 209 -13.53 16.56 -7.72
CA TYR A 209 -13.32 15.45 -8.67
C TYR A 209 -13.57 15.79 -10.15
N GLY A 210 -14.13 16.97 -10.47
CA GLY A 210 -14.50 17.38 -11.83
C GLY A 210 -13.45 18.22 -12.57
N GLY A 211 -12.30 18.49 -11.95
CA GLY A 211 -11.13 19.06 -12.63
C GLY A 211 -11.20 20.51 -13.09
N GLY A 212 -12.27 21.25 -12.76
CA GLY A 212 -12.39 22.67 -13.07
C GLY A 212 -12.26 22.99 -14.56
N GLY A 213 -12.85 22.16 -15.43
CA GLY A 213 -12.82 22.37 -16.88
C GLY A 213 -11.59 21.79 -17.61
N LYS A 214 -10.72 21.04 -16.91
CA LYS A 214 -9.54 20.37 -17.50
C LYS A 214 -9.84 19.10 -18.32
N GLY A 215 -11.12 18.89 -18.68
CA GLY A 215 -11.59 17.72 -19.43
C GLY A 215 -11.97 16.54 -18.54
N LEU A 216 -13.13 15.95 -18.82
CA LEU A 216 -13.68 14.78 -18.13
C LEU A 216 -13.40 13.52 -18.94
N PHE A 217 -13.28 12.37 -18.28
CA PHE A 217 -13.13 11.08 -18.94
C PHE A 217 -14.34 10.79 -19.86
N PRO A 218 -14.15 10.24 -21.07
CA PRO A 218 -12.93 9.64 -21.65
C PRO A 218 -11.93 10.60 -22.33
N ASP A 219 -12.28 11.88 -22.47
CA ASP A 219 -11.49 12.86 -23.24
C ASP A 219 -10.45 13.61 -22.38
N GLY A 220 -10.65 13.61 -21.07
CA GLY A 220 -9.71 14.11 -20.07
C GLY A 220 -9.61 13.16 -18.88
N ARG A 221 -8.83 13.55 -17.88
CA ARG A 221 -8.50 12.64 -16.76
C ARG A 221 -9.49 12.65 -15.60
N TRP A 222 -10.44 13.58 -15.57
CA TRP A 222 -11.29 13.87 -14.40
C TRP A 222 -12.63 13.14 -14.41
N MET A 223 -13.26 13.01 -13.24
CA MET A 223 -14.48 12.22 -13.02
C MET A 223 -15.64 12.71 -13.90
N PRO A 224 -16.27 11.84 -14.69
CA PRO A 224 -17.52 12.14 -15.39
C PRO A 224 -18.65 12.45 -14.40
N PRO A 225 -19.70 13.20 -14.80
CA PRO A 225 -20.77 13.60 -13.88
C PRO A 225 -21.49 12.43 -13.19
N THR A 226 -21.62 11.30 -13.89
CA THR A 226 -22.25 10.06 -13.43
C THR A 226 -21.31 9.16 -12.63
N GLY A 227 -20.02 9.51 -12.49
CA GLY A 227 -19.05 8.71 -11.74
C GLY A 227 -19.35 8.70 -10.25
N VAL A 228 -19.18 7.54 -9.64
CA VAL A 228 -19.48 7.31 -8.23
C VAL A 228 -18.28 6.64 -7.58
N GLN A 229 -17.75 7.25 -6.52
CA GLN A 229 -16.80 6.58 -5.64
C GLN A 229 -17.59 5.65 -4.72
N VAL A 230 -17.30 4.34 -4.78
CA VAL A 230 -17.79 3.37 -3.79
C VAL A 230 -16.71 3.09 -2.74
N GLY A 231 -17.00 2.24 -1.76
CA GLY A 231 -16.02 1.89 -0.73
C GLY A 231 -16.64 1.25 0.50
N SER A 232 -15.82 0.59 1.30
CA SER A 232 -16.22 0.11 2.61
C SER A 232 -16.50 1.29 3.57
N VAL A 233 -17.44 1.08 4.50
CA VAL A 233 -17.73 1.94 5.66
C VAL A 233 -17.47 1.22 6.99
N TYR A 234 -16.75 0.10 6.96
CA TYR A 234 -16.29 -0.65 8.13
C TYR A 234 -15.02 -0.02 8.72
N SER A 235 -14.98 0.16 10.05
CA SER A 235 -13.95 0.98 10.71
C SER A 235 -12.75 0.23 11.27
N GLU A 236 -12.67 -1.08 11.08
CA GLU A 236 -11.58 -1.93 11.56
C GLU A 236 -10.90 -2.68 10.39
N ALA A 237 -9.88 -3.50 10.69
CA ALA A 237 -9.19 -4.35 9.74
C ALA A 237 -9.48 -5.85 9.99
N GLY A 238 -9.49 -6.66 8.94
CA GLY A 238 -9.80 -8.09 9.01
C GLY A 238 -11.30 -8.40 8.90
N ASP A 239 -11.65 -9.69 8.87
CA ASP A 239 -13.04 -10.12 8.83
C ASP A 239 -13.75 -9.68 10.13
N PRO A 240 -14.85 -8.90 10.04
CA PRO A 240 -15.57 -8.41 11.21
C PRO A 240 -16.13 -9.54 12.09
N THR A 241 -16.25 -10.76 11.58
CA THR A 241 -16.76 -11.94 12.30
C THR A 241 -15.67 -12.79 12.95
N THR A 242 -14.39 -12.52 12.70
CA THR A 242 -13.26 -13.25 13.30
C THR A 242 -12.17 -12.32 13.84
N PRO A 243 -12.50 -11.34 14.72
CA PRO A 243 -11.54 -10.34 15.14
C PRO A 243 -10.39 -10.93 15.98
N GLY A 244 -9.21 -11.06 15.38
CA GLY A 244 -7.98 -11.50 16.06
C GLY A 244 -7.54 -12.93 15.73
N TRP A 245 -8.33 -13.70 14.97
CA TRP A 245 -8.01 -15.07 14.54
C TRP A 245 -8.45 -15.32 13.09
N PRO A 246 -7.76 -16.21 12.37
CA PRO A 246 -8.04 -16.40 10.95
C PRO A 246 -9.39 -17.07 10.68
N SER A 247 -10.06 -16.60 9.63
CA SER A 247 -11.25 -17.14 8.96
C SER A 247 -11.00 -18.46 8.21
N SER A 248 -10.33 -19.37 8.91
CA SER A 248 -10.01 -20.73 8.47
C SER A 248 -11.23 -21.66 8.50
N GLU A 249 -11.13 -22.80 7.81
CA GLU A 249 -12.21 -23.78 7.76
C GLU A 249 -12.66 -24.22 9.17
N GLY A 250 -13.95 -24.02 9.47
CA GLY A 250 -14.53 -24.39 10.76
C GLY A 250 -14.16 -23.46 11.92
N CYS A 251 -13.63 -22.26 11.66
CA CYS A 251 -13.37 -21.27 12.69
C CYS A 251 -14.64 -20.86 13.47
N GLU A 252 -14.43 -20.38 14.69
CA GLU A 252 -15.48 -19.69 15.45
C GLU A 252 -15.75 -18.32 14.82
N ARG A 253 -17.03 -17.93 14.75
CA ARG A 253 -17.45 -16.63 14.24
C ARG A 253 -18.36 -15.96 15.26
N ILE A 254 -18.17 -14.67 15.46
CA ILE A 254 -19.13 -13.87 16.20
C ILE A 254 -20.37 -13.63 15.33
N ASP A 255 -21.54 -13.62 15.95
CA ASP A 255 -22.79 -13.37 15.25
C ASP A 255 -22.80 -11.94 14.72
N TYR A 256 -23.35 -11.75 13.51
CA TYR A 256 -23.37 -10.42 12.89
C TYR A 256 -24.14 -9.38 13.73
N GLU A 257 -25.11 -9.79 14.55
CA GLU A 257 -25.78 -8.88 15.48
C GLU A 257 -24.81 -8.34 16.55
N GLU A 258 -23.82 -9.13 16.97
CA GLU A 258 -22.76 -8.70 17.88
C GLU A 258 -21.76 -7.76 17.19
N VAL A 259 -21.45 -8.01 15.91
CA VAL A 259 -20.68 -7.09 15.05
C VAL A 259 -21.38 -5.72 14.97
N GLU A 260 -22.70 -5.69 14.74
CA GLU A 260 -23.44 -4.42 14.71
C GLU A 260 -23.42 -3.72 16.08
N LYS A 261 -23.48 -4.48 17.18
CA LYS A 261 -23.43 -3.93 18.55
C LYS A 261 -22.06 -3.40 18.96
N SER A 262 -20.97 -3.89 18.37
CA SER A 262 -19.63 -3.38 18.67
C SER A 262 -19.39 -1.99 18.09
N GLY A 263 -20.20 -1.57 17.11
CA GLY A 263 -20.11 -0.25 16.47
C GLY A 263 -19.02 -0.16 15.40
N VAL A 264 -18.45 -1.28 14.97
CA VAL A 264 -17.42 -1.31 13.91
C VAL A 264 -18.02 -1.22 12.50
N VAL A 265 -19.32 -1.50 12.37
CA VAL A 265 -20.10 -1.26 11.16
C VAL A 265 -21.17 -0.19 11.41
N PRO A 266 -21.57 0.59 10.40
CA PRO A 266 -22.49 1.69 10.62
C PRO A 266 -23.89 1.27 11.10
N MET A 267 -24.54 2.16 11.84
CA MET A 267 -25.86 1.93 12.43
C MET A 267 -27.02 2.55 11.65
N ILE A 268 -26.72 3.33 10.60
CA ILE A 268 -27.71 3.98 9.72
C ILE A 268 -27.42 3.66 8.24
N PRO A 269 -28.45 3.60 7.38
CA PRO A 269 -28.26 3.35 5.96
C PRO A 269 -27.47 4.48 5.30
N SER A 270 -26.60 4.10 4.37
CA SER A 270 -25.85 5.05 3.56
C SER A 270 -25.75 4.62 2.11
N LEU A 271 -25.65 5.59 1.19
CA LEU A 271 -25.42 5.34 -0.24
C LEU A 271 -24.42 6.33 -0.84
N PRO A 272 -23.52 5.86 -1.71
CA PRO A 272 -22.73 6.73 -2.57
C PRO A 272 -23.54 7.13 -3.81
N VAL A 273 -23.46 8.39 -4.20
CA VAL A 273 -24.12 8.93 -5.40
C VAL A 273 -23.16 9.76 -6.25
N SER A 274 -23.56 9.99 -7.49
CA SER A 274 -22.74 10.71 -8.46
C SER A 274 -22.66 12.20 -8.14
N GLY A 275 -21.70 12.90 -8.74
CA GLY A 275 -21.61 14.36 -8.64
C GLY A 275 -22.87 15.06 -9.18
N GLU A 276 -23.42 14.53 -10.27
CA GLU A 276 -24.67 15.01 -10.89
C GLU A 276 -25.88 14.85 -9.95
N ASP A 277 -26.08 13.65 -9.41
CA ASP A 277 -27.19 13.38 -8.48
C ASP A 277 -27.04 14.20 -7.19
N GLY A 278 -25.82 14.29 -6.66
CA GLY A 278 -25.50 15.12 -5.50
C GLY A 278 -25.87 16.58 -5.72
N GLU A 279 -25.55 17.15 -6.88
CA GLU A 279 -25.90 18.55 -7.21
C GLU A 279 -27.43 18.77 -7.30
N VAL A 280 -28.17 17.80 -7.84
CA VAL A 280 -29.66 17.83 -7.84
C VAL A 280 -30.19 17.87 -6.40
N ILE A 281 -29.62 17.07 -5.50
CA ILE A 281 -29.99 17.08 -4.07
C ILE A 281 -29.64 18.44 -3.45
N VAL A 282 -28.43 18.96 -3.66
CA VAL A 282 -28.00 20.26 -3.12
C VAL A 282 -28.96 21.39 -3.50
N ARG A 283 -29.47 21.39 -4.75
CA ARG A 283 -30.43 22.42 -5.23
C ARG A 283 -31.75 22.43 -4.46
N SER A 284 -32.12 21.32 -3.82
CA SER A 284 -33.33 21.22 -2.99
C SER A 284 -33.14 21.70 -1.56
N ILE A 285 -31.90 21.95 -1.14
CA ILE A 285 -31.57 22.34 0.24
C ILE A 285 -31.72 23.86 0.38
N GLY A 286 -32.58 24.25 1.33
CA GLY A 286 -32.86 25.62 1.74
C GLY A 286 -32.08 26.00 3.00
N GLY A 287 -32.62 26.95 3.78
CA GLY A 287 -31.98 27.40 5.02
C GLY A 287 -30.80 28.35 4.79
N LYS A 288 -29.87 28.41 5.75
CA LYS A 288 -28.72 29.33 5.72
C LYS A 288 -27.76 28.98 4.58
N VAL A 289 -27.10 29.99 4.01
CA VAL A 289 -26.03 29.77 3.03
C VAL A 289 -24.84 29.13 3.76
N ALA A 290 -24.26 28.07 3.19
CA ALA A 290 -23.09 27.42 3.75
C ALA A 290 -21.87 28.34 3.67
N ASN A 291 -20.89 28.12 4.55
CA ASN A 291 -19.64 28.90 4.55
C ASN A 291 -18.92 28.83 3.19
N GLY A 292 -18.09 29.82 2.87
CA GLY A 292 -17.47 29.94 1.55
C GLY A 292 -16.61 28.73 1.17
N ASP A 293 -15.91 28.14 2.14
CA ASP A 293 -15.11 26.93 1.99
C ASP A 293 -15.95 25.65 1.83
N TRP A 294 -17.24 25.69 2.19
CA TRP A 294 -18.20 24.59 2.04
C TRP A 294 -18.89 24.56 0.67
N GLN A 295 -18.76 25.63 -0.12
CA GLN A 295 -19.34 25.71 -1.45
C GLN A 295 -18.65 24.71 -2.42
N GLY A 296 -19.42 24.25 -3.41
CA GLY A 296 -18.94 23.43 -4.52
C GLY A 296 -18.25 24.26 -5.61
N SER A 297 -18.26 23.75 -6.84
CA SER A 297 -17.65 24.40 -8.01
C SER A 297 -18.24 25.80 -8.25
N GLU A 298 -17.45 26.72 -8.80
CA GLU A 298 -17.82 28.14 -9.00
C GLU A 298 -19.09 28.33 -9.86
N ASP A 299 -19.31 27.46 -10.83
CA ASP A 299 -20.47 27.42 -11.73
C ASP A 299 -21.62 26.53 -11.21
N GLY A 300 -21.48 26.00 -9.98
CA GLY A 300 -22.49 25.17 -9.31
C GLY A 300 -23.62 26.00 -8.64
N PRO A 301 -24.61 25.34 -8.03
CA PRO A 301 -25.63 26.02 -7.24
C PRO A 301 -25.01 26.68 -5.98
N VAL A 302 -25.73 27.62 -5.38
CA VAL A 302 -25.36 28.13 -4.04
C VAL A 302 -25.72 27.08 -3.00
N TYR A 303 -24.72 26.57 -2.28
CA TYR A 303 -24.92 25.53 -1.29
C TYR A 303 -25.51 26.14 -0.02
N ARG A 304 -26.55 25.48 0.49
CA ARG A 304 -27.21 25.82 1.74
C ARG A 304 -27.21 24.60 2.66
N VAL A 305 -27.39 24.83 3.95
CA VAL A 305 -27.20 23.79 4.98
C VAL A 305 -28.47 23.06 5.40
N GLY A 306 -29.67 23.56 5.03
CA GLY A 306 -30.93 22.92 5.41
C GLY A 306 -31.31 23.15 6.88
N PRO A 307 -32.12 22.26 7.49
CA PRO A 307 -32.75 21.09 6.87
C PRO A 307 -33.87 21.44 5.89
N GLY A 308 -34.04 20.63 4.83
CA GLY A 308 -35.12 20.76 3.84
C GLY A 308 -35.04 22.04 2.98
N PRO A 309 -36.04 22.36 2.14
CA PRO A 309 -37.33 21.68 1.99
C PRO A 309 -37.26 20.33 1.26
N GLY A 310 -36.13 20.00 0.62
CA GLY A 310 -35.91 18.69 0.02
C GLY A 310 -36.06 17.55 1.02
N VAL A 311 -36.83 16.53 0.65
CA VAL A 311 -37.02 15.29 1.41
C VAL A 311 -36.53 14.13 0.57
N LEU A 312 -35.60 13.34 1.10
CA LEU A 312 -35.15 12.11 0.48
C LEU A 312 -35.94 10.92 1.02
N ASN A 313 -36.18 9.94 0.15
CA ASN A 313 -36.58 8.59 0.51
C ASN A 313 -35.43 7.67 0.07
N LEU A 314 -34.70 7.15 1.06
CA LEU A 314 -33.55 6.28 0.92
C LEU A 314 -33.96 4.87 1.34
N SER A 315 -33.78 3.90 0.46
CA SER A 315 -33.88 2.48 0.79
C SER A 315 -32.63 1.76 0.32
N TYR A 316 -32.02 0.98 1.22
CA TYR A 316 -30.88 0.14 0.90
C TYR A 316 -31.05 -1.21 1.60
N THR A 317 -30.75 -2.30 0.89
CA THR A 317 -30.72 -3.64 1.45
C THR A 317 -29.46 -4.34 0.95
N ALA A 318 -28.66 -4.81 1.90
CA ALA A 318 -27.45 -5.59 1.64
C ALA A 318 -27.74 -7.09 1.78
N THR A 319 -27.12 -7.89 0.92
CA THR A 319 -26.95 -9.33 1.13
C THR A 319 -25.68 -9.52 1.94
N LYS A 320 -25.78 -10.18 3.09
CA LYS A 320 -24.62 -10.63 3.88
C LYS A 320 -24.24 -12.03 3.41
N ALA A 321 -22.96 -12.28 3.16
CA ALA A 321 -22.47 -13.57 2.69
C ALA A 321 -21.17 -13.94 3.39
N ILE A 322 -20.99 -15.25 3.64
CA ILE A 322 -19.66 -15.81 3.87
C ILE A 322 -19.15 -16.26 2.50
N ALA A 323 -18.11 -15.61 2.00
CA ALA A 323 -17.56 -15.81 0.67
C ALA A 323 -16.09 -16.19 0.74
N ALA A 324 -15.67 -17.12 -0.10
CA ALA A 324 -14.26 -17.48 -0.20
C ALA A 324 -13.48 -16.35 -0.87
N ILE A 325 -12.36 -15.95 -0.26
CA ILE A 325 -11.37 -15.04 -0.83
C ILE A 325 -10.07 -15.80 -1.09
N HIS A 326 -9.29 -15.34 -2.08
CA HIS A 326 -8.11 -16.05 -2.57
C HIS A 326 -6.87 -15.13 -2.58
N ASN A 327 -6.01 -15.32 -1.58
CA ASN A 327 -4.67 -14.75 -1.58
C ASN A 327 -3.75 -15.62 -2.44
N VAL A 328 -2.91 -15.01 -3.27
CA VAL A 328 -1.87 -15.73 -4.03
C VAL A 328 -0.52 -15.49 -3.39
N ILE A 329 0.13 -16.57 -2.94
CA ILE A 329 1.42 -16.54 -2.26
C ILE A 329 2.48 -17.17 -3.14
N GLY A 330 3.51 -16.40 -3.51
CA GLY A 330 4.66 -16.84 -4.29
C GLY A 330 5.95 -16.82 -3.49
N VAL A 331 6.77 -17.86 -3.56
CA VAL A 331 7.98 -18.00 -2.74
C VAL A 331 9.23 -18.23 -3.60
N ILE A 332 10.26 -17.42 -3.35
CA ILE A 332 11.64 -17.68 -3.76
C ILE A 332 12.45 -17.98 -2.50
N GLU A 333 12.80 -19.26 -2.30
CA GLU A 333 13.51 -19.73 -1.10
C GLU A 333 14.93 -19.17 -0.98
N GLY A 334 15.29 -18.71 0.22
CA GLY A 334 16.63 -18.25 0.58
C GLY A 334 17.65 -19.38 0.68
N ALA A 335 18.88 -19.12 0.24
CA ALA A 335 19.94 -20.13 0.23
C ALA A 335 20.68 -20.27 1.56
N GLU A 336 20.65 -19.26 2.44
CA GLU A 336 21.44 -19.22 3.68
C GLU A 336 20.58 -18.98 4.92
N GLU A 337 19.58 -18.10 4.81
CA GLU A 337 18.60 -17.76 5.85
C GLU A 337 17.17 -17.99 5.33
N PRO A 338 16.80 -19.24 4.95
CA PRO A 338 15.48 -19.53 4.38
C PRO A 338 14.32 -19.22 5.34
N ASP A 339 14.60 -19.12 6.64
CA ASP A 339 13.66 -18.77 7.70
C ASP A 339 13.60 -17.26 7.99
N ARG A 340 14.07 -16.41 7.07
CA ARG A 340 13.88 -14.95 7.13
C ARG A 340 13.14 -14.49 5.88
N PHE A 341 12.11 -13.66 6.06
CA PHE A 341 11.17 -13.30 5.01
C PHE A 341 11.23 -11.82 4.65
N VAL A 342 11.49 -11.54 3.38
CA VAL A 342 11.26 -10.22 2.78
C VAL A 342 9.98 -10.33 1.97
N LEU A 343 8.93 -9.63 2.40
CA LEU A 343 7.62 -9.73 1.79
C LEU A 343 7.38 -8.54 0.85
N LEU A 344 6.83 -8.81 -0.33
CA LEU A 344 6.34 -7.80 -1.26
C LEU A 344 4.84 -8.02 -1.41
N GLY A 345 4.03 -7.01 -1.12
CA GLY A 345 2.58 -7.14 -1.08
C GLY A 345 1.82 -6.08 -1.88
N ASN A 346 0.66 -6.48 -2.38
CA ASN A 346 -0.30 -5.67 -3.12
C ASN A 346 -1.65 -6.41 -3.15
N HIS A 347 -2.78 -5.75 -2.92
CA HIS A 347 -4.09 -6.38 -3.13
C HIS A 347 -4.48 -6.44 -4.62
N ARG A 348 -5.49 -7.24 -4.92
CA ARG A 348 -5.97 -7.52 -6.28
C ARG A 348 -7.43 -7.18 -6.48
N ASP A 349 -8.25 -7.38 -5.45
CA ASP A 349 -9.67 -7.09 -5.53
C ASP A 349 -9.88 -5.60 -5.77
N ALA A 350 -10.89 -5.27 -6.57
CA ALA A 350 -11.26 -3.89 -6.87
C ALA A 350 -12.77 -3.76 -6.82
N TRP A 351 -13.27 -2.58 -6.45
CA TRP A 351 -14.72 -2.31 -6.52
C TRP A 351 -15.31 -2.41 -7.93
N THR A 352 -14.52 -2.10 -8.95
CA THR A 352 -14.90 -2.14 -10.36
C THR A 352 -13.79 -2.84 -11.16
N PHE A 353 -13.20 -2.19 -12.17
CA PHE A 353 -12.09 -2.72 -12.99
C PHE A 353 -10.72 -2.52 -12.33
N GLY A 354 -10.55 -1.43 -11.57
CA GLY A 354 -9.40 -1.20 -10.71
C GLY A 354 -8.05 -1.10 -11.40
N ALA A 355 -7.92 -0.26 -12.42
CA ALA A 355 -6.67 -0.14 -13.16
C ALA A 355 -5.56 0.59 -12.41
N ALA A 356 -5.87 1.69 -11.73
CA ALA A 356 -4.98 2.28 -10.75
C ALA A 356 -5.03 1.46 -9.46
N ASP A 357 -6.22 1.37 -8.86
CA ASP A 357 -6.45 0.70 -7.58
C ASP A 357 -7.11 -0.67 -7.79
N PRO A 358 -6.40 -1.79 -7.59
CA PRO A 358 -4.97 -1.91 -7.21
C PRO A 358 -4.08 -2.46 -8.30
N ASN A 359 -4.62 -2.75 -9.49
CA ASN A 359 -3.92 -3.61 -10.42
C ASN A 359 -2.69 -2.95 -11.06
N SER A 360 -2.51 -1.63 -10.92
CA SER A 360 -1.23 -0.98 -11.24
C SER A 360 -0.11 -1.57 -10.39
N GLY A 361 -0.35 -1.80 -9.09
CA GLY A 361 0.54 -2.50 -8.18
C GLY A 361 0.68 -3.99 -8.50
N THR A 362 -0.42 -4.68 -8.84
CA THR A 362 -0.35 -6.10 -9.22
C THR A 362 0.51 -6.29 -10.48
N ALA A 363 0.34 -5.41 -11.47
CA ALA A 363 1.15 -5.42 -12.69
C ALA A 363 2.64 -5.15 -12.39
N ALA A 364 2.94 -4.24 -11.46
CA ALA A 364 4.31 -3.98 -11.00
C ALA A 364 4.89 -5.18 -10.20
N LEU A 365 4.09 -5.84 -9.36
CA LEU A 365 4.48 -7.04 -8.60
C LEU A 365 4.87 -8.18 -9.54
N LEU A 366 4.07 -8.42 -10.58
CA LEU A 366 4.33 -9.43 -11.61
C LEU A 366 5.61 -9.11 -12.40
N GLU A 367 5.90 -7.85 -12.71
CA GLU A 367 7.16 -7.42 -13.33
C GLU A 367 8.36 -7.67 -12.40
N VAL A 368 8.26 -7.36 -11.10
CA VAL A 368 9.32 -7.68 -10.14
C VAL A 368 9.59 -9.18 -10.12
N ALA A 369 8.54 -10.00 -10.07
CA ALA A 369 8.65 -11.46 -10.12
C ALA A 369 9.29 -11.96 -11.41
N GLN A 370 8.91 -11.39 -12.56
CA GLN A 370 9.49 -11.70 -13.86
C GLN A 370 11.00 -11.41 -13.88
N ARG A 371 11.42 -10.23 -13.39
CA ARG A 371 12.84 -9.85 -13.34
C ARG A 371 13.64 -10.72 -12.39
N LEU A 372 13.13 -11.02 -11.19
CA LEU A 372 13.78 -11.92 -10.25
C LEU A 372 13.89 -13.34 -10.82
N GLY A 373 12.86 -13.83 -11.51
CA GLY A 373 12.92 -15.10 -12.24
C GLY A 373 13.98 -15.11 -13.36
N LYS A 374 14.19 -14.00 -14.06
CA LYS A 374 15.31 -13.84 -15.02
C LYS A 374 16.67 -13.87 -14.30
N LEU A 375 16.83 -13.21 -13.14
CA LEU A 375 18.06 -13.29 -12.35
C LEU A 375 18.37 -14.71 -11.87
N GLN A 376 17.36 -15.48 -11.46
CA GLN A 376 17.56 -16.87 -11.06
C GLN A 376 18.11 -17.74 -12.20
N LYS A 377 17.72 -17.46 -13.44
CA LYS A 377 18.29 -18.12 -14.64
C LYS A 377 19.76 -17.78 -14.84
N GLU A 378 20.19 -16.59 -14.44
CA GLU A 378 21.59 -16.13 -14.41
C GLU A 378 22.35 -16.59 -13.14
N GLY A 379 21.76 -17.49 -12.34
CA GLY A 379 22.39 -18.10 -11.18
C GLY A 379 22.23 -17.35 -9.85
N TRP A 380 21.44 -16.27 -9.82
CA TRP A 380 21.13 -15.59 -8.55
C TRP A 380 20.26 -16.48 -7.64
N LYS A 381 20.62 -16.52 -6.36
CA LYS A 381 19.81 -17.14 -5.29
C LYS A 381 19.84 -16.23 -4.08
N PRO A 382 18.70 -15.76 -3.54
CA PRO A 382 18.73 -14.81 -2.43
C PRO A 382 19.31 -15.43 -1.16
N ARG A 383 19.84 -14.61 -0.24
CA ARG A 383 20.28 -15.09 1.07
C ARG A 383 19.05 -15.47 1.93
N ARG A 384 18.05 -14.59 1.95
CA ARG A 384 16.77 -14.73 2.65
C ARG A 384 15.64 -15.10 1.70
N THR A 385 14.57 -15.65 2.22
CA THR A 385 13.39 -15.98 1.42
C THR A 385 12.64 -14.71 1.02
N ILE A 386 12.25 -14.61 -0.25
CA ILE A 386 11.35 -13.56 -0.76
C ILE A 386 9.95 -14.15 -0.92
N ILE A 387 8.95 -13.47 -0.37
CA ILE A 387 7.54 -13.86 -0.46
C ILE A 387 6.77 -12.77 -1.20
N PHE A 388 6.19 -13.11 -2.36
CA PHE A 388 5.20 -12.30 -3.04
C PHE A 388 3.84 -12.60 -2.44
N CYS A 389 3.10 -11.55 -2.09
CA CYS A 389 1.79 -11.65 -1.50
C CYS A 389 0.83 -10.83 -2.36
N ASN A 390 -0.14 -11.49 -2.97
CA ASN A 390 -1.21 -10.81 -3.66
C ASN A 390 -2.52 -11.03 -2.91
N TRP A 391 -3.00 -9.97 -2.26
CA TRP A 391 -4.11 -10.02 -1.31
C TRP A 391 -5.47 -9.90 -1.98
N ASP A 392 -6.49 -10.39 -1.30
CA ASP A 392 -7.90 -10.28 -1.68
C ASP A 392 -8.68 -9.62 -0.54
N ALA A 393 -9.86 -9.08 -0.83
CA ALA A 393 -10.73 -8.36 0.09
C ALA A 393 -10.07 -7.21 0.87
N GLU A 394 -9.08 -6.54 0.29
CA GLU A 394 -8.53 -5.31 0.89
C GLU A 394 -9.60 -4.23 0.94
N GLU A 395 -10.38 -4.10 -0.14
CA GLU A 395 -11.33 -3.01 -0.34
C GLU A 395 -12.45 -3.00 0.71
N TYR A 396 -12.71 -4.17 1.30
CA TYR A 396 -13.69 -4.35 2.36
C TYR A 396 -13.14 -4.00 3.75
N GLY A 397 -11.82 -3.97 3.95
CA GLY A 397 -11.20 -3.69 5.24
C GLY A 397 -9.93 -4.49 5.48
N LEU A 398 -9.01 -4.52 4.52
CA LEU A 398 -7.71 -5.20 4.62
C LEU A 398 -7.85 -6.70 4.94
N ILE A 399 -8.94 -7.35 4.50
CA ILE A 399 -9.35 -8.64 5.05
C ILE A 399 -8.30 -9.70 4.71
N GLY A 400 -7.97 -9.91 3.44
CA GLY A 400 -7.07 -11.01 3.06
C GLY A 400 -5.67 -10.91 3.65
N SER A 401 -5.08 -9.71 3.73
CA SER A 401 -3.77 -9.53 4.35
C SER A 401 -3.84 -9.72 5.87
N THR A 402 -4.88 -9.21 6.52
CA THR A 402 -5.10 -9.37 7.96
C THR A 402 -5.29 -10.83 8.33
N GLU A 403 -6.21 -11.56 7.67
CA GLU A 403 -6.45 -12.98 7.93
C GLU A 403 -5.17 -13.80 7.75
N TRP A 404 -4.36 -13.50 6.73
CA TRP A 404 -3.09 -14.19 6.51
C TRP A 404 -2.03 -13.89 7.57
N VAL A 405 -1.95 -12.64 8.03
CA VAL A 405 -1.09 -12.28 9.16
C VAL A 405 -1.54 -12.97 10.44
N GLU A 406 -2.85 -13.13 10.66
CA GLU A 406 -3.38 -13.79 11.84
C GLU A 406 -3.10 -15.29 11.84
N ASP A 407 -3.27 -15.96 10.71
CA ASP A 407 -2.94 -17.38 10.53
C ASP A 407 -1.44 -17.65 10.72
N ASN A 408 -0.60 -16.71 10.30
CA ASN A 408 0.87 -16.86 10.32
C ASN A 408 1.56 -16.05 11.43
N ARG A 409 0.81 -15.56 12.42
CA ARG A 409 1.26 -14.52 13.37
C ARG A 409 2.59 -14.84 14.05
N GLU A 410 2.71 -16.04 14.61
CA GLU A 410 3.90 -16.46 15.37
C GLU A 410 5.14 -16.63 14.47
N ILE A 411 4.92 -17.09 13.24
CA ILE A 411 5.95 -17.25 12.23
C ILE A 411 6.44 -15.88 11.76
N LEU A 412 5.51 -14.98 11.40
CA LEU A 412 5.84 -13.65 10.88
C LEU A 412 6.52 -12.77 11.94
N LYS A 413 6.02 -12.76 13.17
CA LYS A 413 6.65 -12.00 14.29
C LYS A 413 8.12 -12.33 14.49
N SER A 414 8.50 -13.59 14.28
CA SER A 414 9.87 -14.07 14.52
C SER A 414 10.78 -14.05 13.28
N LYS A 415 10.20 -14.07 12.08
CA LYS A 415 10.95 -14.31 10.83
C LYS A 415 10.81 -13.21 9.77
N ALA A 416 9.77 -12.38 9.82
CA ALA A 416 9.59 -11.29 8.87
C ALA A 416 10.65 -10.21 9.10
N VAL A 417 11.40 -9.92 8.04
CA VAL A 417 12.40 -8.85 8.01
C VAL A 417 11.72 -7.52 7.74
N ALA A 418 10.95 -7.46 6.65
CA ALA A 418 10.19 -6.29 6.27
C ALA A 418 9.05 -6.66 5.31
N TYR A 419 8.02 -5.81 5.27
CA TYR A 419 6.92 -5.84 4.30
C TYR A 419 7.01 -4.62 3.39
N LEU A 420 7.05 -4.84 2.07
CA LEU A 420 7.15 -3.79 1.06
C LEU A 420 5.84 -3.73 0.28
N ASN A 421 5.00 -2.74 0.59
CA ASN A 421 3.71 -2.51 -0.04
C ASN A 421 3.84 -1.65 -1.28
N VAL A 422 3.15 -2.04 -2.35
CA VAL A 422 2.79 -1.16 -3.47
C VAL A 422 1.36 -1.48 -3.83
N ASP A 423 0.45 -0.70 -3.27
CA ASP A 423 -0.97 -0.77 -3.59
C ASP A 423 -1.22 -0.18 -4.99
N ILE A 424 -1.37 1.13 -5.06
CA ILE A 424 -1.37 1.87 -6.32
C ILE A 424 0.08 2.15 -6.71
N ALA A 425 0.60 1.44 -7.72
CA ALA A 425 1.90 1.73 -8.30
C ALA A 425 1.93 3.12 -8.95
N VAL A 426 0.89 3.45 -9.71
CA VAL A 426 0.81 4.72 -10.46
C VAL A 426 -0.62 5.22 -10.57
N CYS A 427 -0.81 6.50 -10.26
CA CYS A 427 -2.01 7.26 -10.58
C CYS A 427 -1.69 8.73 -10.99
N ASP A 428 -0.46 9.21 -10.78
CA ASP A 428 0.06 10.46 -11.31
C ASP A 428 1.60 10.43 -11.44
N LYS A 429 2.25 11.58 -11.58
CA LYS A 429 3.68 11.72 -11.89
C LYS A 429 4.62 11.84 -10.71
N ASP A 430 4.12 12.25 -9.55
CA ASP A 430 4.97 12.62 -8.41
C ASP A 430 5.18 11.41 -7.51
N TYR A 431 6.43 11.01 -7.30
CA TYR A 431 6.75 9.89 -6.43
C TYR A 431 6.50 10.24 -4.96
N SER A 432 5.88 9.33 -4.23
CA SER A 432 5.65 9.44 -2.80
C SER A 432 5.94 8.10 -2.12
N ALA A 433 6.32 8.15 -0.85
CA ALA A 433 6.50 6.94 -0.05
C ALA A 433 6.38 7.22 1.44
N SER A 434 5.86 6.23 2.15
CA SER A 434 5.78 6.17 3.60
C SER A 434 6.56 4.97 4.12
N ALA A 435 7.20 5.12 5.28
CA ALA A 435 8.00 4.04 5.84
C ALA A 435 8.09 4.07 7.36
N THR A 436 8.34 2.90 7.93
CA THR A 436 8.91 2.81 9.29
C THR A 436 10.32 3.41 9.29
N PRO A 437 10.70 4.25 10.28
CA PRO A 437 11.90 5.11 10.18
C PRO A 437 13.22 4.38 9.91
N GLN A 438 13.34 3.12 10.36
CA GLN A 438 14.52 2.30 10.15
C GLN A 438 14.81 1.96 8.67
N LEU A 439 13.82 2.13 7.78
CA LEU A 439 13.93 1.89 6.33
C LEU A 439 14.17 3.17 5.52
N ASP A 440 14.10 4.36 6.12
CA ASP A 440 14.20 5.65 5.42
C ASP A 440 15.44 5.75 4.54
N GLU A 441 16.62 5.43 5.07
CA GLU A 441 17.87 5.55 4.30
C GLU A 441 17.95 4.52 3.17
N LEU A 442 17.41 3.33 3.38
CA LEU A 442 17.38 2.30 2.34
C LEU A 442 16.44 2.72 1.19
N LEU A 443 15.28 3.28 1.53
CA LEU A 443 14.32 3.82 0.57
C LEU A 443 14.90 4.98 -0.25
N LYS A 444 15.57 5.92 0.42
CA LYS A 444 16.30 7.00 -0.25
C LYS A 444 17.37 6.47 -1.20
N GLU A 445 18.12 5.46 -0.76
CA GLU A 445 19.14 4.83 -1.60
C GLU A 445 18.52 4.15 -2.82
N ALA A 446 17.45 3.37 -2.66
CA ALA A 446 16.76 2.73 -3.77
C ALA A 446 16.24 3.76 -4.80
N ALA A 447 15.65 4.87 -4.35
CA ALA A 447 15.18 5.93 -5.22
C ALA A 447 16.31 6.67 -5.98
N LYS A 448 17.55 6.67 -5.47
CA LYS A 448 18.72 7.23 -6.19
C LYS A 448 19.19 6.35 -7.34
N GLN A 449 18.94 5.03 -7.25
CA GLN A 449 19.37 4.08 -8.26
C GLN A 449 18.47 4.07 -9.50
N VAL A 450 17.30 4.72 -9.42
CA VAL A 450 16.29 4.72 -10.49
C VAL A 450 16.20 6.12 -11.10
N GLN A 451 16.30 6.20 -12.42
CA GLN A 451 16.10 7.43 -13.19
C GLN A 451 14.63 7.85 -13.12
N ASP A 452 14.36 9.15 -12.99
CA ASP A 452 12.98 9.65 -12.99
C ASP A 452 12.37 9.51 -14.41
N PRO A 453 11.25 8.76 -14.56
CA PRO A 453 10.59 8.59 -15.85
C PRO A 453 10.06 9.89 -16.46
N ASN A 454 9.81 10.93 -15.63
CA ASN A 454 9.37 12.25 -16.09
C ASN A 454 10.55 13.19 -16.36
N ASN A 455 11.77 12.84 -15.93
CA ASN A 455 12.95 13.67 -16.11
C ASN A 455 14.25 12.84 -16.17
N ALA A 456 14.69 12.55 -17.39
CA ALA A 456 15.90 11.77 -17.65
C ALA A 456 17.20 12.36 -17.07
N SER A 457 17.23 13.63 -16.63
CA SER A 457 18.43 14.22 -16.02
C SER A 457 18.54 13.98 -14.51
N ARG A 458 17.53 13.37 -13.89
CA ARG A 458 17.40 13.24 -12.44
C ARG A 458 17.12 11.79 -12.05
N SER A 459 17.51 11.43 -10.83
CA SER A 459 16.97 10.23 -10.19
C SER A 459 15.57 10.51 -9.62
N VAL A 460 14.81 9.46 -9.33
CA VAL A 460 13.54 9.59 -8.61
C VAL A 460 13.76 10.29 -7.26
N TYR A 461 14.86 9.96 -6.57
CA TYR A 461 15.25 10.66 -5.34
C TYR A 461 15.41 12.17 -5.54
N ASP A 462 16.09 12.61 -6.60
CA ASP A 462 16.31 14.04 -6.83
C ASP A 462 14.99 14.77 -7.07
N SER A 463 14.10 14.20 -7.89
CA SER A 463 12.79 14.78 -8.15
C SER A 463 11.89 14.78 -6.92
N TRP A 464 11.87 13.69 -6.16
CA TRP A 464 11.12 13.57 -4.91
C TRP A 464 11.61 14.55 -3.83
N THR A 465 12.93 14.79 -3.76
CA THR A 465 13.52 15.78 -2.86
C THR A 465 13.14 17.21 -3.24
N GLY A 466 12.95 17.48 -4.53
CA GLY A 466 12.63 18.81 -5.04
C GLY A 466 13.72 19.82 -4.69
N SER A 467 13.34 20.89 -3.99
CA SER A 467 14.24 21.92 -3.43
C SER A 467 14.57 21.73 -1.95
N GLY A 468 14.07 20.65 -1.34
CA GLY A 468 14.30 20.32 0.07
C GLY A 468 15.69 19.76 0.34
N ALA A 469 16.03 19.62 1.62
CA ALA A 469 17.29 18.98 2.05
C ALA A 469 17.22 17.44 2.02
N SER A 470 16.02 16.87 2.14
CA SER A 470 15.71 15.43 2.14
C SER A 470 14.29 15.25 1.58
N PRO A 471 13.98 14.12 0.92
CA PRO A 471 12.61 13.85 0.49
C PRO A 471 11.64 13.72 1.68
N PRO A 472 10.37 14.13 1.50
CA PRO A 472 9.32 13.94 2.50
C PRO A 472 8.89 12.46 2.52
N ILE A 473 9.28 11.73 3.56
CA ILE A 473 8.84 10.36 3.80
C ILE A 473 7.68 10.40 4.80
N GLY A 474 6.54 9.83 4.41
CA GLY A 474 5.39 9.67 5.31
C GLY A 474 5.60 8.58 6.36
N ARG A 475 4.69 8.47 7.32
CA ARG A 475 4.73 7.45 8.37
C ARG A 475 3.51 6.54 8.28
N LEU A 476 3.74 5.24 8.39
CA LEU A 476 2.74 4.19 8.32
C LEU A 476 1.97 4.06 9.64
N GLY A 477 1.29 5.14 10.04
CA GLY A 477 0.47 5.18 11.26
C GLY A 477 -0.99 4.77 11.06
N GLY A 478 -1.51 4.91 9.83
CA GLY A 478 -2.91 4.62 9.48
C GLY A 478 -3.17 3.20 9.00
N GLY A 479 -4.44 2.91 8.70
CA GLY A 479 -4.92 1.63 8.15
C GLY A 479 -5.33 1.73 6.68
N GLY A 480 -4.58 2.47 5.86
CA GLY A 480 -4.99 2.82 4.50
C GLY A 480 -4.61 1.82 3.40
N SER A 481 -3.95 0.70 3.74
CA SER A 481 -3.63 -0.42 2.84
C SER A 481 -3.06 -1.59 3.67
N ASP A 482 -2.74 -2.70 3.02
CA ASP A 482 -2.34 -3.99 3.62
C ASP A 482 -1.12 -3.95 4.55
N TYR A 483 -0.28 -2.90 4.47
CA TYR A 483 0.82 -2.73 5.42
C TYR A 483 0.33 -2.66 6.88
N ALA A 484 -0.95 -2.34 7.10
CA ALA A 484 -1.50 -2.17 8.43
C ALA A 484 -1.46 -3.46 9.26
N ALA A 485 -1.76 -4.59 8.61
CA ALA A 485 -1.66 -5.91 9.23
C ALA A 485 -0.22 -6.22 9.68
N PHE A 486 0.79 -5.73 8.97
CA PHE A 486 2.19 -5.97 9.31
C PHE A 486 2.70 -5.02 10.40
N VAL A 487 2.43 -3.72 10.27
CA VAL A 487 2.96 -2.71 11.19
C VAL A 487 2.19 -2.70 12.51
N GLN A 488 0.86 -2.57 12.47
CA GLN A 488 0.04 -2.37 13.67
C GLN A 488 -0.27 -3.69 14.39
N HIS A 489 -0.51 -4.81 13.69
CA HIS A 489 -0.86 -6.07 14.38
C HIS A 489 0.37 -6.83 14.89
N ILE A 490 1.51 -6.77 14.20
CA ILE A 490 2.68 -7.61 14.52
C ILE A 490 4.04 -6.88 14.58
N GLY A 491 4.10 -5.57 14.28
CA GLY A 491 5.31 -4.76 14.48
C GLY A 491 6.42 -5.01 13.44
N VAL A 492 6.08 -5.42 12.22
CA VAL A 492 7.04 -5.64 11.13
C VAL A 492 7.40 -4.31 10.45
N ALA A 493 8.68 -4.12 10.16
CA ALA A 493 9.15 -2.95 9.42
C ALA A 493 8.51 -2.90 8.02
N ALA A 494 8.00 -1.74 7.61
CA ALA A 494 7.35 -1.63 6.31
C ALA A 494 7.67 -0.36 5.54
N VAL A 495 7.42 -0.44 4.23
CA VAL A 495 7.40 0.67 3.26
C VAL A 495 6.11 0.57 2.46
N ASP A 496 5.53 1.70 2.12
CA ASP A 496 4.48 1.89 1.13
C ASP A 496 4.95 2.96 0.12
N MET A 497 4.76 2.75 -1.18
CA MET A 497 5.26 3.66 -2.21
C MET A 497 4.40 3.68 -3.47
N SER A 498 4.34 4.85 -4.12
CA SER A 498 3.53 5.09 -5.31
C SER A 498 4.10 6.22 -6.19
N PHE A 499 3.64 6.30 -7.44
CA PHE A 499 3.66 7.52 -8.23
C PHE A 499 2.25 8.14 -8.26
N GLY A 500 2.08 9.27 -7.61
CA GLY A 500 0.81 9.97 -7.42
C GLY A 500 0.25 9.81 -6.01
N ASP A 501 -0.58 10.77 -5.61
CA ASP A 501 -1.27 10.82 -4.33
C ASP A 501 -2.74 11.15 -4.59
N GLY A 502 -3.55 10.09 -4.72
CA GLY A 502 -4.94 10.17 -5.14
C GLY A 502 -5.13 10.50 -6.63
N TYR A 503 -6.31 10.13 -7.15
CA TYR A 503 -6.71 10.39 -8.53
C TYR A 503 -8.23 10.53 -8.63
N PRO A 504 -8.73 11.26 -9.63
CA PRO A 504 -10.13 11.67 -9.64
C PRO A 504 -11.12 10.54 -9.93
N LEU A 505 -10.68 9.39 -10.46
CA LEU A 505 -11.57 8.28 -10.84
C LEU A 505 -11.67 7.17 -9.78
N TYR A 506 -11.06 7.41 -8.62
CA TYR A 506 -10.95 6.46 -7.52
C TYR A 506 -12.27 5.76 -7.18
N HIS A 507 -12.21 4.42 -7.12
CA HIS A 507 -13.32 3.50 -6.88
C HIS A 507 -14.55 3.70 -7.78
N SER A 508 -14.40 4.25 -8.97
CA SER A 508 -15.50 4.40 -9.94
C SER A 508 -15.43 3.37 -11.06
N MET A 509 -16.48 3.28 -11.86
CA MET A 509 -16.49 2.43 -13.07
C MET A 509 -15.43 2.88 -14.10
N TYR A 510 -14.93 4.12 -13.99
CA TYR A 510 -13.98 4.70 -14.94
C TYR A 510 -12.52 4.49 -14.54
N ASP A 511 -12.25 3.84 -13.41
CA ASP A 511 -10.89 3.36 -13.09
C ASP A 511 -10.56 2.12 -13.92
N ASP A 512 -10.30 2.36 -15.21
CA ASP A 512 -10.09 1.33 -16.22
C ASP A 512 -8.74 1.45 -16.93
N PHE A 513 -8.39 0.43 -17.71
CA PHE A 513 -7.13 0.40 -18.46
C PHE A 513 -6.98 1.60 -19.40
N ILE A 514 -8.07 2.12 -19.98
CA ILE A 514 -8.03 3.22 -20.93
C ILE A 514 -7.62 4.51 -20.24
N TRP A 515 -8.11 4.75 -19.03
CA TRP A 515 -7.65 5.87 -18.23
C TRP A 515 -6.17 5.75 -17.90
N MET A 516 -5.71 4.56 -17.49
CA MET A 516 -4.29 4.34 -17.19
C MET A 516 -3.41 4.60 -18.41
N GLU A 517 -3.76 4.02 -19.56
CA GLU A 517 -2.98 4.14 -20.80
C GLU A 517 -2.92 5.60 -21.30
N LYS A 518 -4.02 6.35 -21.18
CA LYS A 518 -4.09 7.73 -21.68
C LYS A 518 -3.54 8.77 -20.71
N PHE A 519 -3.77 8.60 -19.41
CA PHE A 519 -3.58 9.66 -18.42
C PHE A 519 -2.75 9.24 -17.21
N GLY A 520 -2.94 8.02 -16.71
CA GLY A 520 -2.22 7.52 -15.53
C GLY A 520 -0.73 7.36 -15.80
N ASP A 521 -0.35 6.53 -16.77
CA ASP A 521 1.04 6.29 -17.17
C ASP A 521 1.17 5.91 -18.65
N PRO A 522 1.04 6.88 -19.57
CA PRO A 522 1.30 6.63 -20.99
C PRO A 522 2.67 6.00 -21.19
N MET A 523 2.71 4.87 -21.91
CA MET A 523 3.91 4.05 -22.15
C MET A 523 4.46 3.31 -20.92
N PHE A 524 3.80 3.35 -19.75
CA PHE A 524 4.12 2.54 -18.57
C PHE A 524 5.53 2.75 -17.97
N HIS A 525 6.11 3.94 -18.13
CA HIS A 525 7.46 4.22 -17.63
C HIS A 525 7.52 4.38 -16.10
N ARG A 526 6.46 4.89 -15.47
CA ARG A 526 6.39 5.04 -14.01
C ARG A 526 6.18 3.69 -13.32
N HIS A 527 5.41 2.79 -13.93
CA HIS A 527 5.28 1.41 -13.44
C HIS A 527 6.65 0.72 -13.41
N VAL A 528 7.45 0.88 -14.48
CA VAL A 528 8.83 0.36 -14.51
C VAL A 528 9.69 0.99 -13.42
N ALA A 529 9.56 2.29 -13.17
CA ALA A 529 10.33 2.99 -12.15
C ALA A 529 9.99 2.48 -10.73
N VAL A 530 8.71 2.38 -10.36
CA VAL A 530 8.32 1.88 -9.04
C VAL A 530 8.65 0.40 -8.87
N ALA A 531 8.45 -0.46 -9.88
CA ALA A 531 8.89 -1.86 -9.85
C ALA A 531 10.42 -1.96 -9.65
N SER A 532 11.19 -1.02 -10.22
CA SER A 532 12.64 -0.97 -10.06
C SER A 532 13.04 -0.61 -8.61
N ILE A 533 12.39 0.37 -8.00
CA ILE A 533 12.62 0.73 -6.59
C ILE A 533 12.21 -0.42 -5.67
N TRP A 534 11.01 -0.97 -5.88
CA TRP A 534 10.43 -2.03 -5.05
C TRP A 534 11.28 -3.30 -5.06
N GLY A 535 11.66 -3.79 -6.24
CA GLY A 535 12.52 -4.96 -6.34
C GLY A 535 13.95 -4.71 -5.89
N TYR A 536 14.49 -3.50 -6.06
CA TYR A 536 15.81 -3.15 -5.52
C TYR A 536 15.81 -3.17 -3.99
N LEU A 537 14.77 -2.63 -3.34
CA LEU A 537 14.59 -2.74 -1.89
C LEU A 537 14.56 -4.20 -1.44
N ALA A 538 13.77 -5.03 -2.12
CA ALA A 538 13.70 -6.45 -1.82
C ALA A 538 15.07 -7.13 -1.94
N LEU A 539 15.81 -6.85 -3.01
CA LEU A 539 17.17 -7.37 -3.23
C LEU A 539 18.14 -6.94 -2.12
N GLN A 540 18.10 -5.68 -1.70
CA GLN A 540 18.96 -5.18 -0.62
C GLN A 540 18.69 -5.91 0.71
N LEU A 541 17.42 -6.12 1.05
CA LEU A 541 17.01 -6.82 2.27
C LEU A 541 17.27 -8.33 2.19
N ALA A 542 17.07 -8.91 1.02
CA ALA A 542 17.18 -10.35 0.79
C ALA A 542 18.62 -10.82 0.61
N ASP A 543 19.56 -9.96 0.19
CA ASP A 543 20.94 -10.36 -0.12
C ASP A 543 22.01 -9.85 0.85
N LYS A 544 21.81 -8.71 1.52
CA LYS A 544 22.85 -8.17 2.40
C LYS A 544 23.01 -9.04 3.64
N GLU A 545 24.25 -9.37 3.99
CA GLU A 545 24.55 -10.14 5.20
C GLU A 545 24.00 -9.43 6.46
N ILE A 546 24.32 -8.14 6.59
CA ILE A 546 23.80 -7.27 7.64
C ILE A 546 22.62 -6.46 7.09
N LEU A 547 21.46 -6.55 7.75
CA LEU A 547 20.28 -5.77 7.38
C LEU A 547 20.58 -4.26 7.44
N PRO A 548 20.28 -3.50 6.38
CA PRO A 548 20.59 -2.07 6.28
C PRO A 548 19.60 -1.19 7.06
N PHE A 549 19.22 -1.58 8.27
CA PHE A 549 18.32 -0.81 9.13
C PHE A 549 19.07 0.29 9.87
N ASN A 550 18.46 1.48 9.96
CA ASN A 550 19.02 2.60 10.70
C ASN A 550 18.10 3.04 11.85
N TYR A 551 18.35 2.50 13.05
CA TYR A 551 17.56 2.83 14.24
C TYR A 551 17.82 4.23 14.82
N LEU A 552 18.80 5.00 14.30
CA LEU A 552 18.95 6.40 14.68
C LEU A 552 17.78 7.24 14.15
N ASN A 553 17.36 7.00 12.92
CA ASN A 553 16.19 7.68 12.32
C ASN A 553 14.92 7.41 13.15
N TYR A 554 14.80 6.21 13.71
CA TYR A 554 13.70 5.88 14.63
C TYR A 554 13.75 6.72 15.90
N ALA A 555 14.93 6.86 16.52
CA ALA A 555 15.09 7.68 17.71
C ALA A 555 14.82 9.17 17.42
N GLU A 556 15.24 9.67 16.25
CA GLU A 556 14.97 11.04 15.79
C GLU A 556 13.47 11.29 15.58
N GLU A 557 12.77 10.37 14.92
CA GLU A 557 11.31 10.48 14.72
C GLU A 557 10.56 10.47 16.06
N LEU A 558 10.89 9.54 16.97
CA LEU A 558 10.29 9.52 18.31
C LEU A 558 10.55 10.80 19.10
N GLN A 559 11.73 11.40 18.94
CA GLN A 559 12.05 12.68 19.56
C GLN A 559 11.16 13.80 18.99
N LYS A 560 11.00 13.85 17.66
CA LYS A 560 10.13 14.81 16.99
C LYS A 560 8.67 14.67 17.46
N SER A 561 8.11 13.45 17.45
CA SER A 561 6.74 13.21 17.92
C SER A 561 6.55 13.54 19.41
N THR A 562 7.59 13.35 20.23
CA THR A 562 7.53 13.71 21.66
C THR A 562 7.48 15.23 21.86
N ILE A 563 8.17 16.00 21.00
CA ILE A 563 8.12 17.47 21.03
C ILE A 563 6.74 17.97 20.59
N GLU A 564 6.20 17.41 19.51
CA GLU A 564 4.83 17.72 19.04
C GLU A 564 3.79 17.45 20.14
N LEU A 565 3.91 16.30 20.84
CA LEU A 565 3.07 15.98 21.97
C LEU A 565 3.23 16.97 23.14
N GLU A 566 4.46 17.41 23.44
CA GLU A 566 4.73 18.38 24.51
C GLU A 566 4.02 19.72 24.25
N ASP A 567 4.01 20.16 23.00
CA ASP A 567 3.30 21.36 22.56
C ASP A 567 1.77 21.20 22.74
N GLU A 568 1.21 20.04 22.33
CA GLU A 568 -0.22 19.74 22.47
C GLU A 568 -0.67 19.69 23.94
N VAL A 569 0.12 19.06 24.82
CA VAL A 569 -0.25 18.95 26.23
C VAL A 569 0.02 20.23 27.02
N SER A 570 0.70 21.23 26.43
CA SER A 570 0.88 22.58 26.99
C SER A 570 1.32 22.59 28.46
N ASN A 571 2.30 21.74 28.83
CA ASN A 571 2.82 21.55 30.20
C ASN A 571 1.84 20.98 31.24
N LYS A 572 0.66 20.50 30.85
CA LYS A 572 -0.28 19.82 31.77
C LYS A 572 0.27 18.47 32.25
N ILE A 573 1.14 17.84 31.46
CA ILE A 573 1.75 16.52 31.71
C ILE A 573 3.24 16.62 31.37
N THR A 574 4.09 15.87 32.10
CA THR A 574 5.54 15.81 31.83
C THR A 574 5.89 14.71 30.84
N VAL A 575 6.63 15.06 29.78
CA VAL A 575 7.13 14.11 28.76
C VAL A 575 8.58 13.64 29.03
N HIS A 576 9.21 14.11 30.12
CA HIS A 576 10.60 13.76 30.46
C HIS A 576 10.92 12.25 30.49
N PRO A 577 10.03 11.36 30.97
CA PRO A 577 10.27 9.92 30.91
C PRO A 577 10.42 9.37 29.48
N LEU A 578 9.68 9.92 28.51
CA LEU A 578 9.78 9.57 27.09
C LEU A 578 11.14 10.01 26.52
N LEU A 579 11.51 11.28 26.71
CA LEU A 579 12.80 11.82 26.28
C LEU A 579 13.98 11.04 26.85
N ASN A 580 13.92 10.63 28.12
CA ASN A 580 14.95 9.80 28.75
C ASN A 580 15.05 8.40 28.12
N SER A 581 13.93 7.82 27.74
CA SER A 581 13.88 6.51 27.08
C SER A 581 14.42 6.59 25.65
N ILE A 582 14.03 7.63 24.91
CA ILE A 582 14.56 7.93 23.57
C ILE A 582 16.07 8.13 23.62
N ASN A 583 16.60 8.89 24.59
CA ASN A 583 18.04 9.06 24.77
C ASN A 583 18.79 7.73 25.02
N LYS A 584 18.18 6.77 25.72
CA LYS A 584 18.76 5.42 25.87
C LYS A 584 18.75 4.67 24.54
N LEU A 585 17.66 4.75 23.78
CA LEU A 585 17.55 4.19 22.43
C LEU A 585 18.61 4.80 21.50
N THR A 586 18.76 6.13 21.44
CA THR A 586 19.78 6.81 20.62
C THR A 586 21.19 6.31 20.94
N LYS A 587 21.53 6.14 22.23
CA LYS A 587 22.84 5.60 22.64
C LYS A 587 23.02 4.15 22.18
N ALA A 588 22.00 3.32 22.30
CA ALA A 588 22.03 1.93 21.85
C ALA A 588 22.15 1.83 20.32
N ALA A 589 21.33 2.57 19.58
CA ALA A 589 21.37 2.66 18.12
C ALA A 589 22.72 3.18 17.61
N THR A 590 23.29 4.21 18.24
CA THR A 590 24.65 4.70 17.92
C THR A 590 25.70 3.61 18.07
N LYS A 591 25.61 2.83 19.16
CA LYS A 591 26.53 1.71 19.40
C LYS A 591 26.39 0.64 18.33
N VAL A 592 25.16 0.24 17.98
CA VAL A 592 24.88 -0.75 16.93
C VAL A 592 25.37 -0.26 15.56
N ASN A 593 25.04 0.97 15.16
CA ASN A 593 25.50 1.54 13.90
C ASN A 593 27.02 1.61 13.81
N ASN A 594 27.68 1.96 14.91
CA ASN A 594 29.13 1.89 14.95
C ASN A 594 29.58 0.43 14.79
N GLU A 595 28.91 -0.56 15.40
CA GLU A 595 29.30 -1.99 15.38
C GLU A 595 29.10 -2.58 13.99
N ILE A 596 28.06 -2.19 13.27
CA ILE A 596 27.89 -2.53 11.85
C ILE A 596 29.08 -2.03 11.01
N LYS A 597 29.60 -0.82 11.29
CA LYS A 597 30.85 -0.33 10.66
C LYS A 597 32.08 -1.17 11.01
N VAL A 598 32.00 -2.06 12.00
CA VAL A 598 33.07 -2.99 12.40
C VAL A 598 33.02 -4.32 11.66
N TYR A 599 31.82 -4.77 11.30
CA TYR A 599 31.56 -6.07 10.69
C TYR A 599 31.25 -5.99 9.18
N GLY A 600 31.18 -4.80 8.59
CA GLY A 600 30.99 -4.59 7.14
C GLY A 600 32.29 -4.73 6.32
N PRO A 601 32.19 -4.80 4.98
CA PRO A 601 33.38 -4.89 4.12
C PRO A 601 34.32 -3.70 4.34
N ALA A 602 35.63 -3.97 4.30
CA ALA A 602 36.69 -2.97 4.53
C ALA A 602 36.55 -1.80 3.54
N LYS A 603 36.63 -0.55 4.03
CA LYS A 603 36.39 0.65 3.22
C LYS A 603 37.41 0.86 2.10
N HIS A 604 38.56 0.20 2.18
CA HIS A 604 39.69 0.48 1.30
C HIS A 604 40.11 -0.69 0.40
N ASN A 605 39.56 -1.90 0.59
CA ASN A 605 39.94 -3.07 -0.22
C ASN A 605 38.94 -4.25 -0.07
N ASP A 606 38.20 -4.58 -1.14
CA ASP A 606 37.37 -5.79 -1.22
C ASP A 606 38.18 -7.11 -1.18
N TYR A 607 39.51 -7.03 -1.34
CA TYR A 607 40.46 -8.14 -1.25
C TYR A 607 41.38 -8.05 -0.01
N GLY A 608 41.10 -7.12 0.93
CA GLY A 608 41.81 -6.99 2.20
C GLY A 608 41.53 -8.15 3.15
N SER A 609 42.20 -8.18 4.31
CA SER A 609 42.07 -9.31 5.25
C SER A 609 40.59 -9.59 5.57
N LYS A 610 40.20 -10.87 5.45
CA LYS A 610 38.82 -11.34 5.69
C LYS A 610 38.44 -11.35 7.17
N SER A 611 39.27 -10.80 8.07
CA SER A 611 39.12 -10.93 9.51
C SER A 611 39.27 -9.57 10.19
N PHE A 612 38.16 -9.06 10.73
CA PHE A 612 38.06 -7.78 11.47
C PHE A 612 38.36 -6.52 10.62
N PRO A 613 37.61 -6.29 9.53
CA PRO A 613 37.87 -5.24 8.54
C PRO A 613 38.00 -3.83 9.12
N ALA A 614 37.26 -3.47 10.18
CA ALA A 614 37.43 -2.15 10.79
C ALA A 614 38.66 -2.00 11.68
N VAL A 615 39.22 -3.10 12.19
CA VAL A 615 40.54 -3.05 12.85
C VAL A 615 41.59 -2.77 11.78
N ASP A 616 41.48 -3.40 10.61
CA ASP A 616 42.36 -3.16 9.47
C ASP A 616 42.24 -1.73 8.93
N ASP A 617 41.02 -1.22 8.72
CA ASP A 617 40.77 0.16 8.29
C ASP A 617 41.35 1.17 9.30
N ALA A 618 41.14 0.94 10.60
CA ALA A 618 41.70 1.79 11.65
C ALA A 618 43.23 1.73 11.68
N ILE A 619 43.84 0.57 11.39
CA ILE A 619 45.30 0.42 11.29
C ILE A 619 45.84 1.17 10.08
N GLU A 620 45.19 1.11 8.93
CA GLU A 620 45.60 1.88 7.76
C GLU A 620 45.52 3.38 8.00
N GLU A 621 44.44 3.85 8.62
CA GLU A 621 44.27 5.25 8.97
C GLU A 621 45.30 5.69 10.03
N ALA A 622 45.58 4.86 11.03
CA ALA A 622 46.62 5.15 12.03
C ALA A 622 48.03 5.15 11.45
N LYS A 623 48.32 4.30 10.44
CA LYS A 623 49.57 4.33 9.69
C LYS A 623 49.70 5.61 8.86
N LYS A 624 48.60 6.09 8.26
CA LYS A 624 48.57 7.34 7.47
C LYS A 624 48.75 8.58 8.33
N LEU A 625 48.04 8.67 9.46
CA LEU A 625 48.02 9.85 10.33
C LEU A 625 49.19 9.86 11.34
N ASN A 626 49.66 8.69 11.75
CA ASN A 626 50.78 8.46 12.67
C ASN A 626 50.72 9.28 13.98
N THR A 627 49.52 9.48 14.53
CA THR A 627 49.31 10.17 15.81
C THR A 627 48.92 9.20 16.91
N ALA A 628 49.24 9.53 18.17
CA ALA A 628 48.83 8.73 19.33
C ALA A 628 47.30 8.56 19.43
N GLU A 629 46.53 9.52 18.92
CA GLU A 629 45.06 9.48 18.90
C GLU A 629 44.52 8.52 17.84
N SER A 630 45.15 8.46 16.66
CA SER A 630 44.78 7.47 15.63
C SER A 630 45.01 6.02 16.08
N TRP A 631 46.08 5.75 16.84
CA TRP A 631 46.33 4.42 17.43
C TRP A 631 45.39 4.08 18.60
N LYS A 632 44.83 5.06 19.31
CA LYS A 632 43.72 4.82 20.27
C LYS A 632 42.45 4.35 19.55
N SER A 633 42.21 4.82 18.32
CA SER A 633 41.11 4.34 17.49
C SER A 633 41.28 2.85 17.12
N VAL A 634 42.49 2.42 16.77
CA VAL A 634 42.81 0.99 16.55
C VAL A 634 42.49 0.16 17.79
N GLN A 635 43.00 0.58 18.95
CA GLN A 635 42.75 -0.10 20.21
C GLN A 635 41.25 -0.18 20.49
N HIS A 636 40.51 0.90 20.23
CA HIS A 636 39.06 0.93 20.39
C HIS A 636 38.35 -0.10 19.50
N GLN A 637 38.73 -0.26 18.22
CA GLN A 637 38.14 -1.28 17.35
C GLN A 637 38.43 -2.71 17.84
N VAL A 638 39.64 -2.97 18.35
CA VAL A 638 39.99 -4.27 18.96
C VAL A 638 39.09 -4.60 20.17
N TRP A 639 38.85 -3.63 21.05
CA TRP A 639 37.94 -3.81 22.20
C TRP A 639 36.49 -4.11 21.77
N ARG A 640 36.05 -3.56 20.65
CA ARG A 640 34.69 -3.74 20.13
C ARG A 640 34.50 -5.13 19.55
N VAL A 641 35.46 -5.60 18.77
CA VAL A 641 35.54 -6.98 18.28
C VAL A 641 35.50 -7.96 19.46
N SER A 642 36.34 -7.76 20.48
CA SER A 642 36.38 -8.60 21.67
C SER A 642 35.04 -8.64 22.42
N ARG A 643 34.34 -7.50 22.50
CA ARG A 643 33.04 -7.42 23.17
C ARG A 643 31.96 -8.20 22.43
N ALA A 644 31.89 -8.12 21.11
CA ALA A 644 30.90 -8.88 20.36
C ALA A 644 31.17 -10.38 20.42
N ILE A 645 32.43 -10.81 20.35
CA ILE A 645 32.81 -12.22 20.54
C ILE A 645 32.35 -12.70 21.93
N ASN A 646 32.54 -11.90 22.97
CA ASN A 646 32.04 -12.21 24.32
C ASN A 646 30.51 -12.28 24.40
N GLN A 647 29.78 -11.44 23.65
CA GLN A 647 28.32 -11.48 23.61
C GLN A 647 27.82 -12.73 22.88
N VAL A 648 28.43 -13.09 21.75
CA VAL A 648 28.14 -14.34 21.03
C VAL A 648 28.43 -15.56 21.92
N ALA A 649 29.55 -15.55 22.64
CA ALA A 649 29.87 -16.62 23.59
C ALA A 649 28.82 -16.75 24.71
N LYS A 650 28.28 -15.63 25.21
CA LYS A 650 27.19 -15.61 26.21
C LYS A 650 25.87 -16.13 25.64
N VAL A 651 25.54 -15.79 24.40
CA VAL A 651 24.36 -16.34 23.70
C VAL A 651 24.49 -17.85 23.52
N LEU A 652 25.65 -18.33 23.04
CA LEU A 652 25.89 -19.76 22.79
C LEU A 652 26.00 -20.60 24.06
N SER A 653 26.31 -19.97 25.21
CA SER A 653 26.33 -20.62 26.52
C SER A 653 24.99 -20.50 27.27
N GLY A 654 23.98 -19.87 26.67
CA GLY A 654 22.67 -19.69 27.30
C GLY A 654 22.66 -18.67 28.45
N GLU A 655 23.69 -17.83 28.55
CA GLU A 655 23.84 -16.80 29.60
C GLU A 655 23.22 -15.44 29.22
N LEU A 656 22.63 -15.33 28.03
CA LEU A 656 21.82 -14.18 27.63
C LEU A 656 20.33 -14.56 27.76
N THR A 657 19.72 -14.22 28.91
CA THR A 657 18.26 -14.20 29.09
C THR A 657 17.67 -12.93 28.54
#